data_AF-A0A958J4P8-F1
#
_entry.id   AF-A0A958J4P8-F1
#
_cell.length_a   1.000
_cell.length_b   1.000
_cell.length_c   1.000
_cell.angle_alpha   90.00
_cell.angle_beta   90.00
_cell.angle_gamma   90.00
#
_symmetry.space_group_name_H-M   'P 1'
#
loop_
_entity.id
_entity.type
_entity.pdbx_description
1 polymer ?
#
loop_
_entity_poly.entity_id
_entity_poly.type
_entity_poly.pdbx_seq_one_letter_code
_entity_poly.pdbx_strand_id
1 'polypeptide(L)'
;FVLRVSVSCLKCRGLRMSVIVTRLVLFLMVLLCTTRLSLSSDVVLLVYTTIFLLLKIAKPLVAQSASFWLLAASIPLLPSLDPQILVPLTLVLLLLWTKSASSLREYLWCLPWLGCIFVWGVSQFVFDFDPTAFSELLFANDSISWNNLQNTLEWLRTTPPRYLSTLETLARYLVLVAVFVELRRSTDLRVAFRSGLVVGVAVALPVTLLQVYGLCEGCFVNQNNFWTYLGRYAGTFSDPNAFGIFIFLFLPILLDLGKNHGHFKPAHLILAAAWLVVGNFSGSRSYYLGLIALVLITFWHSSRRALLMVLATGLVFIVALNLWHTVAIASFQNDLGLLPIGVQRLFASLVVGDLQMSLWSRIVFWKIGLAVWIDYPVFGAGVSSFRDLVVPYAHSLDLPTGLWTDNSNNFYLGILAETGLLGMLALLASVYRLQSCGKSSWRSSALSAFLLLLLFGPHLEFAEVSLLVAYIMSETLRPPPVGPHRLSILLVALGGVIGIILQAGLLERGLYSWEQDSAGNYYRWSRRSGQVILACSEAGKATLAFRILHPDLDARAVELKLWSAYDGEKVVNYLRPANQELLLSCRPNVEIDFEGMQVQSLRVQFELSRAWSPLNSGLGQDPRQLGLQVFQQPSEIN
;
A
#
# COMPACT_ATOMS: atom_id res chain seq x y z
N PHE A 1 -2.64 42.23 -13.94
CA PHE A 1 -1.88 43.41 -14.38
C PHE A 1 -0.48 43.48 -13.75
N VAL A 2 -0.35 43.35 -12.41
CA VAL A 2 0.94 43.25 -11.68
C VAL A 2 1.87 42.12 -12.19
N LEU A 3 1.29 40.97 -12.58
CA LEU A 3 2.03 39.85 -13.18
C LEU A 3 2.53 40.14 -14.62
N ARG A 4 1.86 41.00 -15.40
CA ARG A 4 2.31 41.36 -16.77
C ARG A 4 3.49 42.33 -16.74
N VAL A 5 3.53 43.24 -15.76
CA VAL A 5 4.60 44.25 -15.62
C VAL A 5 5.92 43.63 -15.13
N SER A 6 5.86 42.52 -14.37
CA SER A 6 7.07 41.84 -13.89
C SER A 6 7.78 40.99 -14.96
N VAL A 7 7.03 40.41 -15.92
CA VAL A 7 7.57 39.46 -16.91
C VAL A 7 8.48 40.14 -17.95
N SER A 8 8.26 41.41 -18.28
CA SER A 8 9.09 42.15 -19.24
C SER A 8 10.49 42.51 -18.70
N CYS A 9 10.64 42.64 -17.38
CA CYS A 9 11.92 42.99 -16.73
C CYS A 9 12.79 41.74 -16.41
N LEU A 10 12.20 40.54 -16.44
CA LEU A 10 12.83 39.28 -15.99
C LEU A 10 13.51 38.46 -17.11
N LYS A 11 13.44 38.91 -18.38
CA LYS A 11 14.05 38.20 -19.53
C LYS A 11 15.59 38.14 -19.51
N CYS A 12 16.28 38.98 -18.73
CA CYS A 12 17.75 39.05 -18.74
C CYS A 12 18.49 38.10 -17.76
N ARG A 13 17.80 37.29 -16.94
CA ARG A 13 18.45 36.40 -15.95
C ARG A 13 17.80 35.01 -15.91
N GLY A 14 18.02 34.20 -16.94
CA GLY A 14 17.37 32.90 -17.17
C GLY A 14 17.41 31.89 -16.02
N LEU A 15 18.41 31.94 -15.13
CA LEU A 15 18.52 31.02 -13.97
C LEU A 15 17.67 31.42 -12.75
N ARG A 16 17.24 32.69 -12.61
CA ARG A 16 16.46 33.12 -11.43
C ARG A 16 14.97 32.84 -11.56
N MET A 17 14.45 32.72 -12.78
CA MET A 17 13.02 32.53 -13.05
C MET A 17 12.52 31.14 -12.63
N SER A 18 13.28 30.07 -12.89
CA SER A 18 12.87 28.71 -12.49
C SER A 18 12.73 28.59 -10.97
N VAL A 19 13.67 29.12 -10.21
CA VAL A 19 13.66 29.12 -8.73
C VAL A 19 12.44 29.87 -8.18
N ILE A 20 12.09 31.02 -8.76
CA ILE A 20 10.94 31.82 -8.30
C ILE A 20 9.62 31.09 -8.59
N VAL A 21 9.45 30.55 -9.80
CA VAL A 21 8.25 29.80 -10.17
C VAL A 21 8.09 28.56 -9.29
N THR A 22 9.16 27.80 -9.07
CA THR A 22 9.15 26.62 -8.21
C THR A 22 8.78 26.97 -6.76
N ARG A 23 9.34 28.05 -6.19
CA ARG A 23 8.99 28.53 -4.84
C ARG A 23 7.54 28.99 -4.73
N LEU A 24 7.02 29.64 -5.77
CA LEU A 24 5.64 30.10 -5.82
C LEU A 24 4.65 28.93 -5.90
N VAL A 25 4.95 27.91 -6.71
CA VAL A 25 4.14 26.68 -6.77
C VAL A 25 4.16 25.95 -5.42
N LEU A 26 5.32 25.84 -4.78
CA LEU A 26 5.42 25.24 -3.45
C LEU A 26 4.60 26.04 -2.42
N PHE A 27 4.70 27.37 -2.42
CA PHE A 27 3.90 28.22 -1.54
C PHE A 27 2.40 28.01 -1.74
N LEU A 28 1.94 27.94 -3.00
CA LEU A 28 0.54 27.67 -3.33
C LEU A 28 0.10 26.27 -2.89
N MET A 29 0.97 25.26 -3.01
CA MET A 29 0.70 23.91 -2.52
C MET A 29 0.61 23.86 -0.99
N VAL A 30 1.53 24.52 -0.27
CA VAL A 30 1.46 24.63 1.20
C VAL A 30 0.19 25.35 1.61
N LEU A 31 -0.15 26.45 0.93
CA LEU A 31 -1.39 27.19 1.20
C LEU A 31 -2.59 26.26 1.06
N LEU A 32 -2.72 25.55 -0.07
CA LEU A 32 -3.79 24.56 -0.31
C LEU A 32 -3.83 23.43 0.73
N CYS A 33 -2.68 22.93 1.19
CA CYS A 33 -2.62 21.88 2.20
C CYS A 33 -3.05 22.36 3.59
N THR A 34 -2.69 23.60 3.93
CA THR A 34 -2.91 24.14 5.29
C THR A 34 -4.29 24.75 5.48
N THR A 35 -4.96 25.17 4.41
CA THR A 35 -6.28 25.80 4.49
C THR A 35 -7.36 24.87 3.93
N ARG A 36 -7.89 23.99 4.79
CA ARG A 36 -9.29 23.53 4.70
C ARG A 36 -10.29 24.67 5.00
N LEU A 37 -9.93 25.92 4.67
CA LEU A 37 -10.97 26.93 4.49
C LEU A 37 -11.87 26.36 3.40
N SER A 38 -13.18 26.52 3.54
CA SER A 38 -14.15 26.36 2.47
C SER A 38 -13.85 27.37 1.35
N LEU A 39 -12.70 27.20 0.72
CA LEU A 39 -12.34 27.85 -0.50
C LEU A 39 -13.42 27.43 -1.47
N SER A 40 -14.19 28.41 -1.95
CA SER A 40 -15.16 28.14 -3.00
C SER A 40 -14.44 27.40 -4.13
N SER A 41 -15.18 26.54 -4.84
CA SER A 41 -14.72 25.84 -6.04
C SER A 41 -13.93 26.76 -6.98
N ASP A 42 -14.29 28.05 -7.04
CA ASP A 42 -13.59 29.10 -7.78
C ASP A 42 -12.16 29.38 -7.32
N VAL A 43 -11.88 29.39 -6.01
CA VAL A 43 -10.52 29.65 -5.50
C VAL A 43 -9.61 28.45 -5.74
N VAL A 44 -10.15 27.24 -5.57
CA VAL A 44 -9.47 26.00 -5.91
C VAL A 44 -9.14 25.99 -7.41
N LEU A 45 -10.11 26.29 -8.27
CA LEU A 45 -9.93 26.43 -9.71
C LEU A 45 -8.92 27.54 -10.06
N LEU A 46 -8.93 28.68 -9.35
CA LEU A 46 -7.99 29.78 -9.56
C LEU A 46 -6.57 29.37 -9.20
N VAL A 47 -6.35 28.64 -8.11
CA VAL A 47 -5.04 28.13 -7.73
C VAL A 47 -4.56 27.11 -8.76
N TYR A 48 -5.41 26.18 -9.19
CA TYR A 48 -5.08 25.23 -10.26
C TYR A 48 -4.73 25.93 -11.57
N THR A 49 -5.54 26.90 -11.97
CA THR A 49 -5.34 27.71 -13.19
C THR A 49 -4.04 28.51 -13.09
N THR A 50 -3.71 29.02 -11.91
CA THR A 50 -2.48 29.76 -11.64
C THR A 50 -1.25 28.85 -11.67
N ILE A 51 -1.28 27.67 -11.04
CA ILE A 51 -0.20 26.66 -11.12
C ILE A 51 -0.01 26.24 -12.58
N PHE A 52 -1.10 25.95 -13.30
CA PHE A 52 -1.05 25.57 -14.71
C PHE A 52 -0.49 26.69 -15.60
N LEU A 53 -0.90 27.94 -15.39
CA LEU A 53 -0.37 29.10 -16.11
C LEU A 53 1.11 29.34 -15.80
N LEU A 54 1.53 29.23 -14.54
CA LEU A 54 2.92 29.37 -14.13
C LEU A 54 3.81 28.30 -14.77
N LEU A 55 3.34 27.06 -14.82
CA LEU A 55 4.02 25.95 -15.50
C LEU A 55 4.04 26.13 -17.02
N LYS A 56 2.95 26.65 -17.62
CA LYS A 56 2.85 26.95 -19.04
C LYS A 56 3.75 28.13 -19.45
N ILE A 57 3.98 29.10 -18.57
CA ILE A 57 4.89 30.24 -18.78
C ILE A 57 6.35 29.82 -18.58
N ALA A 58 6.63 28.89 -17.66
CA ALA A 58 7.96 28.32 -17.46
C ALA A 58 8.41 27.33 -18.57
N LYS A 59 7.58 27.12 -19.61
CA LYS A 59 7.71 26.17 -20.72
C LYS A 59 9.11 25.88 -21.29
N PRO A 60 10.00 26.87 -21.52
CA PRO A 60 11.33 26.62 -22.07
C PRO A 60 12.43 26.45 -21.01
N LEU A 61 12.11 26.56 -19.71
CA LEU A 61 13.09 26.75 -18.63
C LEU A 61 13.03 25.68 -17.52
N VAL A 62 12.05 24.78 -17.53
CA VAL A 62 11.97 23.70 -16.53
C VAL A 62 12.89 22.56 -16.97
N ALA A 63 14.14 22.61 -16.52
CA ALA A 63 15.09 21.51 -16.66
C ALA A 63 14.54 20.23 -15.99
N GLN A 64 14.90 19.05 -16.50
CA GLN A 64 14.51 17.74 -15.94
C GLN A 64 14.76 17.64 -14.42
N SER A 65 15.81 18.31 -13.93
CA SER A 65 16.12 18.45 -12.51
C SER A 65 14.99 19.13 -11.71
N ALA A 66 14.30 20.13 -12.26
CA ALA A 66 13.20 20.80 -11.58
C ALA A 66 11.97 19.88 -11.41
N SER A 67 11.70 18.97 -12.35
CA SER A 67 10.63 17.98 -12.23
C SER A 67 10.92 16.96 -11.13
N PHE A 68 12.15 16.44 -11.06
CA PHE A 68 12.57 15.53 -9.99
C PHE A 68 12.63 16.22 -8.63
N TRP A 69 13.00 17.51 -8.61
CA TRP A 69 12.92 18.33 -7.41
C TRP A 69 11.48 18.46 -6.91
N LEU A 70 10.53 18.78 -7.79
CA LEU A 70 9.12 18.92 -7.45
C LEU A 70 8.52 17.59 -6.97
N LEU A 71 8.80 16.49 -7.68
CA LEU A 71 8.42 15.15 -7.26
C LEU A 71 8.93 14.84 -5.85
N ALA A 72 10.20 15.10 -5.58
CA ALA A 72 10.79 14.82 -4.27
C ALA A 72 10.25 15.72 -3.16
N ALA A 73 9.96 16.99 -3.46
CA ALA A 73 9.35 17.92 -2.52
C ALA A 73 7.90 17.53 -2.20
N SER A 74 7.18 16.93 -3.14
CA SER A 74 5.83 16.45 -2.89
C SER A 74 5.79 15.13 -2.13
N ILE A 75 6.84 14.29 -2.16
CA ILE A 75 6.82 12.94 -1.53
C ILE A 75 6.26 12.94 -0.10
N PRO A 76 6.77 13.75 0.84
CA PRO A 76 6.26 13.75 2.21
C PRO A 76 4.79 14.20 2.27
N LEU A 77 4.34 14.99 1.29
CA LEU A 77 3.02 15.61 1.24
C LEU A 77 1.97 14.75 0.51
N LEU A 78 2.39 13.83 -0.37
CA LEU A 78 1.50 13.08 -1.27
C LEU A 78 0.28 12.49 -0.55
N PRO A 79 0.42 11.79 0.60
CA PRO A 79 -0.72 11.15 1.24
C PRO A 79 -1.68 12.09 1.97
N SER A 80 -1.21 13.30 2.32
CA SER A 80 -2.05 14.34 2.91
C SER A 80 -2.80 15.16 1.88
N LEU A 81 -2.42 15.05 0.60
CA LEU A 81 -3.10 15.71 -0.51
C LEU A 81 -4.36 14.93 -0.87
N ASP A 82 -5.45 15.68 -1.06
CA ASP A 82 -6.68 15.15 -1.66
C ASP A 82 -6.36 14.45 -3.00
N PRO A 83 -6.93 13.27 -3.30
CA PRO A 83 -6.82 12.62 -4.60
C PRO A 83 -7.08 13.57 -5.78
N GLN A 84 -7.94 14.57 -5.60
CA GLN A 84 -8.22 15.65 -6.56
C GLN A 84 -7.00 16.52 -6.89
N ILE A 85 -6.01 16.62 -5.99
CA ILE A 85 -4.73 17.31 -6.20
C ILE A 85 -3.70 16.34 -6.78
N LEU A 86 -3.75 15.07 -6.38
CA LEU A 86 -2.82 14.03 -6.82
C LEU A 86 -2.90 13.81 -8.34
N VAL A 87 -4.10 13.75 -8.91
CA VAL A 87 -4.30 13.53 -10.36
C VAL A 87 -3.74 14.68 -11.21
N PRO A 88 -4.06 15.98 -10.96
CA PRO A 88 -3.44 17.10 -11.68
C PRO A 88 -1.94 17.17 -11.48
N LEU A 89 -1.42 16.93 -10.27
CA LEU A 89 0.02 16.91 -10.02
C LEU A 89 0.70 15.82 -10.84
N THR A 90 0.08 14.64 -10.86
CA THR A 90 0.50 13.50 -11.66
C THR A 90 0.51 13.85 -13.14
N LEU A 91 -0.58 14.40 -13.69
CA LEU A 91 -0.66 14.88 -15.06
C LEU A 91 0.37 15.95 -15.39
N VAL A 92 0.66 16.87 -14.46
CA VAL A 92 1.71 17.87 -14.61
C VAL A 92 3.08 17.22 -14.68
N LEU A 93 3.39 16.28 -13.78
CA LEU A 93 4.66 15.54 -13.80
C LEU A 93 4.79 14.72 -15.10
N LEU A 94 3.72 14.10 -15.56
CA LEU A 94 3.62 13.39 -16.85
C LEU A 94 3.91 14.33 -18.03
N LEU A 95 3.31 15.53 -18.04
CA LEU A 95 3.49 16.54 -19.08
C LEU A 95 4.88 17.19 -19.07
N LEU A 96 5.51 17.28 -17.90
CA LEU A 96 6.88 17.77 -17.77
C LEU A 96 7.88 16.70 -18.22
N TRP A 97 7.62 15.43 -17.91
CA TRP A 97 8.50 14.32 -18.27
C TRP A 97 8.45 13.98 -19.76
N THR A 98 7.26 13.95 -20.38
CA THR A 98 7.11 13.77 -21.83
C THR A 98 7.88 14.79 -22.65
N LYS A 99 8.07 16.00 -22.12
CA LYS A 99 8.76 17.10 -22.80
C LYS A 99 10.26 17.14 -22.59
N SER A 100 10.81 16.43 -21.60
CA SER A 100 12.26 16.30 -21.45
C SER A 100 12.86 15.24 -22.37
N ALA A 101 12.04 14.43 -23.04
CA ALA A 101 12.48 13.50 -24.06
C ALA A 101 12.98 14.26 -25.30
N SER A 102 14.28 14.20 -25.53
CA SER A 102 14.97 14.82 -26.67
C SER A 102 14.80 14.02 -27.97
N SER A 103 14.35 12.76 -27.87
CA SER A 103 14.12 11.87 -29.01
C SER A 103 12.82 11.08 -28.90
N LEU A 104 12.25 10.67 -30.03
CA LEU A 104 11.10 9.76 -30.10
C LEU A 104 11.37 8.46 -29.32
N ARG A 105 12.63 7.99 -29.33
CA ARG A 105 13.06 6.84 -28.55
C ARG A 105 12.84 7.08 -27.05
N GLU A 106 13.32 8.20 -26.51
CA GLU A 106 13.09 8.58 -25.10
C GLU A 106 11.61 8.74 -24.78
N TYR A 107 10.81 9.27 -25.72
CA TYR A 107 9.37 9.40 -25.55
C TYR A 107 8.65 8.04 -25.45
N LEU A 108 8.97 7.11 -26.37
CA LEU A 108 8.46 5.73 -26.33
C LEU A 108 8.92 4.97 -25.08
N TRP A 109 10.08 5.32 -24.51
CA TRP A 109 10.54 4.79 -23.22
C TRP A 109 9.74 5.32 -22.04
N CYS A 110 9.23 6.56 -22.10
CA CYS A 110 8.43 7.15 -21.05
C CYS A 110 7.00 6.61 -21.04
N LEU A 111 6.42 6.30 -22.19
CA LEU A 111 5.01 5.88 -22.36
C LEU A 111 4.52 4.79 -21.37
N PRO A 112 5.26 3.69 -21.13
CA PRO A 112 4.86 2.69 -20.13
C PRO A 112 4.78 3.26 -18.71
N TRP A 113 5.74 4.11 -18.34
CA TRP A 113 5.76 4.77 -17.03
C TRP A 113 4.64 5.79 -16.89
N LEU A 114 4.35 6.52 -17.96
CA LEU A 114 3.25 7.47 -18.00
C LEU A 114 1.91 6.74 -17.82
N GLY A 115 1.75 5.59 -18.47
CA GLY A 115 0.61 4.71 -18.30
C GLY A 115 0.48 4.21 -16.85
N CYS A 116 1.59 3.75 -16.24
CA CYS A 116 1.57 3.28 -14.84
C CYS A 116 1.20 4.39 -13.86
N ILE A 117 1.81 5.56 -14.01
CA ILE A 117 1.56 6.73 -13.18
C ILE A 117 0.11 7.22 -13.36
N PHE A 118 -0.40 7.23 -14.59
CA PHE A 118 -1.80 7.56 -14.86
C PHE A 118 -2.75 6.54 -14.23
N VAL A 119 -2.50 5.24 -14.41
CA VAL A 119 -3.30 4.17 -13.79
C VAL A 119 -3.27 4.28 -12.27
N TRP A 120 -2.11 4.56 -11.67
CA TRP A 120 -1.98 4.78 -10.23
C TRP A 120 -2.75 6.01 -9.74
N GLY A 121 -2.63 7.14 -10.43
CA GLY A 121 -3.36 8.36 -10.08
C GLY A 121 -4.88 8.20 -10.25
N VAL A 122 -5.31 7.56 -11.33
CA VAL A 122 -6.73 7.26 -11.58
C VAL A 122 -7.26 6.24 -10.57
N SER A 123 -6.49 5.22 -10.20
CA SER A 123 -6.95 4.24 -9.22
C SER A 123 -7.13 4.91 -7.86
N GLN A 124 -6.16 5.70 -7.40
CA GLN A 124 -6.25 6.48 -6.16
C GLN A 124 -7.46 7.42 -6.17
N PHE A 125 -7.70 8.09 -7.31
CA PHE A 125 -8.93 8.85 -7.49
C PHE A 125 -10.16 7.96 -7.38
N VAL A 126 -10.23 6.81 -8.04
CA VAL A 126 -11.41 5.94 -7.97
C VAL A 126 -11.65 5.38 -6.55
N PHE A 127 -10.60 5.05 -5.81
CA PHE A 127 -10.70 4.44 -4.49
C PHE A 127 -11.01 5.45 -3.37
N ASP A 128 -10.39 6.62 -3.40
CA ASP A 128 -10.42 7.58 -2.28
C ASP A 128 -11.34 8.79 -2.53
N PHE A 129 -11.92 8.93 -3.72
CA PHE A 129 -12.77 10.07 -4.07
C PHE A 129 -14.17 9.99 -3.46
N ASP A 130 -14.63 11.11 -2.92
CA ASP A 130 -15.99 11.26 -2.43
C ASP A 130 -16.90 11.84 -3.54
N PRO A 131 -17.83 11.05 -4.11
CA PRO A 131 -18.66 11.49 -5.22
C PRO A 131 -19.66 12.58 -4.82
N THR A 132 -20.01 12.69 -3.54
CA THR A 132 -20.84 13.77 -2.98
C THR A 132 -20.17 15.13 -3.15
N ALA A 133 -18.90 15.26 -2.76
CA ALA A 133 -18.12 16.49 -2.90
C ALA A 133 -17.98 16.94 -4.36
N PHE A 134 -17.90 16.00 -5.31
CA PHE A 134 -17.85 16.31 -6.74
C PHE A 134 -19.20 16.71 -7.32
N SER A 135 -20.28 16.08 -6.82
CA SER A 135 -21.63 16.48 -7.17
C SER A 135 -21.92 17.91 -6.69
N GLU A 136 -21.39 18.33 -5.55
CA GLU A 136 -21.52 19.73 -5.13
C GLU A 136 -20.67 20.68 -5.98
N LEU A 137 -19.48 20.25 -6.44
CA LEU A 137 -18.54 21.08 -7.21
C LEU A 137 -18.99 21.32 -8.66
N LEU A 138 -19.64 20.35 -9.29
CA LEU A 138 -20.07 20.44 -10.69
C LEU A 138 -21.52 20.88 -10.87
N PHE A 139 -22.37 20.77 -9.85
CA PHE A 139 -23.83 20.88 -9.99
C PHE A 139 -24.41 22.13 -9.36
N ALA A 140 -23.88 23.29 -9.76
CA ALA A 140 -24.64 24.54 -9.69
C ALA A 140 -25.70 24.67 -10.81
N ASN A 141 -25.94 23.63 -11.63
CA ASN A 141 -26.91 23.67 -12.73
C ASN A 141 -27.56 22.29 -13.03
N ASP A 142 -28.89 22.24 -12.96
CA ASP A 142 -29.75 21.06 -12.83
C ASP A 142 -30.07 20.24 -14.11
N SER A 143 -29.33 20.34 -15.22
CA SER A 143 -29.87 19.90 -16.52
C SER A 143 -29.31 18.61 -17.16
N ILE A 144 -28.40 17.86 -16.53
CA ILE A 144 -27.84 16.63 -17.12
C ILE A 144 -28.02 15.44 -16.17
N SER A 145 -28.65 14.35 -16.64
CA SER A 145 -28.91 13.14 -15.85
C SER A 145 -27.63 12.33 -15.62
N TRP A 146 -26.84 12.74 -14.63
CA TRP A 146 -25.57 12.11 -14.26
C TRP A 146 -25.71 10.89 -13.33
N ASN A 147 -26.94 10.48 -13.01
CA ASN A 147 -27.22 9.33 -12.13
C ASN A 147 -26.42 8.07 -12.56
N ASN A 148 -26.24 7.83 -13.86
CA ASN A 148 -25.47 6.69 -14.35
C ASN A 148 -23.96 6.79 -14.04
N LEU A 149 -23.36 7.99 -14.13
CA LEU A 149 -21.94 8.17 -13.79
C LEU A 149 -21.73 8.08 -12.28
N GLN A 150 -22.61 8.70 -11.48
CA GLN A 150 -22.53 8.62 -10.02
C GLN A 150 -22.68 7.18 -9.53
N ASN A 151 -23.66 6.44 -10.07
CA ASN A 151 -23.83 5.02 -9.76
C ASN A 151 -22.61 4.19 -10.21
N THR A 152 -21.98 4.53 -11.34
CA THR A 152 -20.76 3.84 -11.80
C THR A 152 -19.57 4.15 -10.90
N LEU A 153 -19.38 5.40 -10.47
CA LEU A 153 -18.31 5.80 -9.57
C LEU A 153 -18.51 5.22 -8.18
N GLU A 154 -19.73 5.24 -7.66
CA GLU A 154 -20.08 4.62 -6.38
C GLU A 154 -19.90 3.10 -6.44
N TRP A 155 -20.27 2.47 -7.57
CA TRP A 155 -20.01 1.04 -7.79
C TRP A 155 -18.51 0.72 -7.82
N LEU A 156 -17.72 1.54 -8.52
CA LEU A 156 -16.26 1.40 -8.54
C LEU A 156 -15.62 1.65 -7.16
N ARG A 157 -16.21 2.53 -6.34
CA ARG A 157 -15.73 2.83 -4.98
C ARG A 157 -16.06 1.70 -4.00
N THR A 158 -17.29 1.19 -4.05
CA THR A 158 -17.81 0.16 -3.12
C THR A 158 -17.38 -1.26 -3.51
N THR A 159 -17.21 -1.50 -4.80
CA THR A 159 -16.82 -2.80 -5.37
C THR A 159 -15.79 -2.62 -6.48
N PRO A 160 -14.62 -2.03 -6.17
CA PRO A 160 -13.58 -1.86 -7.17
C PRO A 160 -13.19 -3.22 -7.74
N PRO A 161 -13.14 -3.35 -9.08
CA PRO A 161 -12.66 -4.58 -9.68
C PRO A 161 -11.26 -4.92 -9.17
N ARG A 162 -11.03 -6.16 -8.71
CA ARG A 162 -9.73 -6.61 -8.15
C ARG A 162 -8.52 -6.34 -9.06
N TYR A 163 -8.74 -6.31 -10.38
CA TYR A 163 -7.65 -5.97 -11.29
C TYR A 163 -7.13 -4.54 -11.09
N LEU A 164 -7.94 -3.61 -10.56
CA LEU A 164 -7.51 -2.24 -10.27
C LEU A 164 -6.52 -2.20 -9.10
N SER A 165 -6.78 -2.89 -7.99
CA SER A 165 -5.82 -2.96 -6.87
C SER A 165 -4.52 -3.64 -7.27
N THR A 166 -4.63 -4.66 -8.13
CA THR A 166 -3.47 -5.35 -8.70
C THR A 166 -2.65 -4.42 -9.61
N LEU A 167 -3.33 -3.70 -10.51
CA LEU A 167 -2.72 -2.71 -11.40
C LEU A 167 -2.07 -1.58 -10.61
N GLU A 168 -2.72 -1.12 -9.55
CA GLU A 168 -2.20 -0.10 -8.65
C GLU A 168 -0.90 -0.56 -8.00
N THR A 169 -0.91 -1.77 -7.43
CA THR A 169 0.26 -2.37 -6.77
C THR A 169 1.41 -2.51 -7.76
N LEU A 170 1.13 -3.02 -8.97
CA LEU A 170 2.12 -3.13 -10.03
C LEU A 170 2.65 -1.76 -10.44
N ALA A 171 1.77 -0.79 -10.67
CA ALA A 171 2.14 0.57 -11.05
C ALA A 171 3.07 1.21 -10.02
N ARG A 172 2.80 1.00 -8.72
CA ARG A 172 3.62 1.50 -7.62
C ARG A 172 5.04 0.93 -7.66
N TYR A 173 5.19 -0.38 -7.83
CA TYR A 173 6.52 -0.99 -7.97
C TYR A 173 7.24 -0.58 -9.25
N LEU A 174 6.49 -0.41 -10.34
CA LEU A 174 7.02 0.12 -11.59
C LEU A 174 7.55 1.55 -11.39
N VAL A 175 6.80 2.44 -10.73
CA VAL A 175 7.27 3.80 -10.40
C VAL A 175 8.55 3.78 -9.56
N LEU A 176 8.63 2.91 -8.55
CA LEU A 176 9.88 2.71 -7.78
C LEU A 176 11.06 2.38 -8.69
N VAL A 177 10.88 1.41 -9.60
CA VAL A 177 11.95 0.99 -10.53
C VAL A 177 12.31 2.12 -11.48
N ALA A 178 11.33 2.86 -12.00
CA ALA A 178 11.54 3.99 -12.89
C ALA A 178 12.39 5.09 -12.24
N VAL A 179 11.97 5.52 -11.04
CA VAL A 179 12.64 6.56 -10.27
C VAL A 179 14.06 6.12 -9.92
N PHE A 180 14.24 4.89 -9.46
CA PHE A 180 15.57 4.33 -9.21
C PHE A 180 16.46 4.39 -10.47
N VAL A 181 15.95 3.95 -11.62
CA VAL A 181 16.71 3.88 -12.88
C VAL A 181 17.12 5.27 -13.34
N GLU A 182 16.22 6.25 -13.32
CA GLU A 182 16.51 7.62 -13.77
C GLU A 182 17.47 8.34 -12.81
N LEU A 183 17.23 8.26 -11.49
CA LEU A 183 18.15 8.83 -10.50
C LEU A 183 19.53 8.21 -10.59
N ARG A 184 19.63 6.90 -10.85
CA ARG A 184 20.92 6.23 -10.98
C ARG A 184 21.74 6.76 -12.18
N ARG A 185 21.09 7.22 -13.25
CA ARG A 185 21.74 7.70 -14.47
C ARG A 185 22.35 9.09 -14.36
N SER A 186 21.79 9.96 -13.52
CA SER A 186 22.19 11.37 -13.47
C SER A 186 22.42 11.86 -12.05
N THR A 187 23.66 12.29 -11.77
CA THR A 187 24.02 12.93 -10.52
C THR A 187 23.23 14.23 -10.30
N ASP A 188 22.97 15.00 -11.36
CA ASP A 188 22.20 16.24 -11.26
C ASP A 188 20.75 15.96 -10.84
N LEU A 189 20.15 14.88 -11.34
CA LEU A 189 18.82 14.45 -10.91
C LEU A 189 18.82 14.01 -9.45
N ARG A 190 19.86 13.30 -8.98
CA ARG A 190 19.99 12.94 -7.55
C ARG A 190 20.12 14.16 -6.66
N VAL A 191 20.95 15.13 -7.04
CA VAL A 191 21.11 16.39 -6.29
C VAL A 191 19.79 17.16 -6.23
N ALA A 192 19.09 17.24 -7.36
CA ALA A 192 17.79 17.90 -7.44
C ALA A 192 16.72 17.18 -6.60
N PHE A 193 16.61 15.85 -6.72
CA PHE A 193 15.70 15.04 -5.93
C PHE A 193 16.00 15.17 -4.42
N ARG A 194 17.26 15.01 -4.02
CA ARG A 194 17.70 15.17 -2.63
C ARG A 194 17.34 16.53 -2.06
N SER A 195 17.56 17.61 -2.82
CA SER A 195 17.22 18.97 -2.35
C SER A 195 15.72 19.21 -2.29
N GLY A 196 14.94 18.65 -3.22
CA GLY A 196 13.47 18.67 -3.16
C GLY A 196 12.95 17.95 -1.90
N LEU A 197 13.50 16.76 -1.62
CA LEU A 197 13.14 15.95 -0.46
C LEU A 197 13.35 16.70 0.88
N VAL A 198 14.49 17.38 1.04
CA VAL A 198 14.76 18.21 2.23
C VAL A 198 13.73 19.32 2.40
N VAL A 199 13.33 19.97 1.29
CA VAL A 199 12.32 21.03 1.33
C VAL A 199 10.95 20.47 1.68
N GLY A 200 10.54 19.37 1.04
CA GLY A 200 9.28 18.69 1.36
C GLY A 200 9.21 18.28 2.83
N VAL A 201 10.31 17.74 3.37
CA VAL A 201 10.40 17.35 4.78
C VAL A 201 10.42 18.57 5.71
N ALA A 202 11.06 19.68 5.33
CA ALA A 202 10.97 20.91 6.12
C ALA A 202 9.53 21.46 6.18
N VAL A 203 8.76 21.34 5.10
CA VAL A 203 7.35 21.75 5.02
C VAL A 203 6.42 20.80 5.77
N ALA A 204 6.68 19.50 5.74
CA ALA A 204 5.91 18.48 6.45
C ALA A 204 5.97 18.63 7.98
N LEU A 205 7.04 19.22 8.51
CA LEU A 205 7.26 19.36 9.95
C LEU A 205 6.18 20.24 10.62
N PRO A 206 5.93 21.50 10.18
CA PRO A 206 4.80 22.30 10.68
C PRO A 206 3.46 21.58 10.64
N VAL A 207 3.15 20.88 9.54
CA VAL A 207 1.89 20.12 9.42
C VAL A 207 1.79 19.03 10.48
N THR A 208 2.90 18.32 10.72
CA THR A 208 2.96 17.29 11.75
C THR A 208 2.79 17.88 13.15
N LEU A 209 3.38 19.06 13.42
CA LEU A 209 3.18 19.76 14.69
C LEU A 209 1.71 20.18 14.87
N LEU A 210 1.05 20.68 13.82
CA LEU A 210 -0.39 21.02 13.89
C LEU A 210 -1.24 19.80 14.28
N GLN A 211 -0.93 18.62 13.74
CA GLN A 211 -1.62 17.38 14.12
C GLN A 211 -1.32 16.97 15.57
N VAL A 212 -0.04 16.95 15.96
CA VAL A 212 0.39 16.55 17.31
C VAL A 212 -0.22 17.44 18.39
N TYR A 213 -0.37 18.74 18.13
CA TYR A 213 -0.98 19.69 19.06
C TYR A 213 -2.51 19.77 18.96
N GLY A 214 -3.16 18.95 18.13
CA GLY A 214 -4.62 18.97 17.97
C GLY A 214 -5.15 20.29 17.39
N LEU A 215 -4.30 21.07 16.72
CA LEU A 215 -4.68 22.37 16.16
C LEU A 215 -5.51 22.25 14.88
N CYS A 216 -5.64 21.04 14.33
CA CYS A 216 -6.34 20.76 13.08
C CYS A 216 -6.90 19.32 13.05
N GLU A 217 -7.83 19.00 13.98
CA GLU A 217 -8.51 17.70 13.98
C GLU A 217 -9.35 17.53 12.71
N GLY A 218 -9.19 16.39 12.03
CA GLY A 218 -9.92 16.08 10.79
C GLY A 218 -9.49 16.85 9.55
N CYS A 219 -8.48 17.73 9.63
CA CYS A 219 -8.01 18.50 8.48
C CYS A 219 -7.32 17.66 7.39
N PHE A 220 -6.76 16.51 7.78
CA PHE A 220 -5.95 15.68 6.90
C PHE A 220 -6.58 14.29 6.75
N VAL A 221 -6.72 13.85 5.51
CA VAL A 221 -7.42 12.59 5.15
C VAL A 221 -6.69 11.36 5.73
N ASN A 222 -5.37 11.42 5.84
CA ASN A 222 -4.52 10.38 6.41
C ASN A 222 -4.66 10.22 7.95
N GLN A 223 -5.27 11.20 8.64
CA GLN A 223 -5.49 11.15 10.09
C GLN A 223 -6.96 10.82 10.41
N ASN A 224 -7.30 9.53 10.36
CA ASN A 224 -8.64 9.05 10.66
C ASN A 224 -8.90 8.88 12.17
N ASN A 225 -10.16 8.66 12.54
CA ASN A 225 -10.59 8.48 13.93
C ASN A 225 -9.89 7.32 14.64
N PHE A 226 -9.51 6.27 13.90
CA PHE A 226 -8.79 5.14 14.46
C PHE A 226 -7.38 5.53 14.94
N TRP A 227 -6.61 6.27 14.11
CA TRP A 227 -5.29 6.74 14.51
C TRP A 227 -5.34 7.76 15.63
N THR A 228 -6.31 8.68 15.58
CA THR A 228 -6.55 9.66 16.64
C THR A 228 -6.92 9.00 17.96
N TYR A 229 -7.80 7.98 17.93
CA TYR A 229 -8.16 7.19 19.10
C TYR A 229 -6.94 6.49 19.72
N LEU A 230 -6.02 5.99 18.89
CA LEU A 230 -4.77 5.39 19.35
C LEU A 230 -3.71 6.42 19.77
N GLY A 231 -4.00 7.72 19.69
CA GLY A 231 -3.06 8.81 19.97
C GLY A 231 -1.88 8.84 19.00
N ARG A 232 -2.01 8.26 17.81
CA ARG A 232 -0.95 8.14 16.79
C ARG A 232 -1.16 9.17 15.70
N TYR A 233 -0.06 9.79 15.27
CA TYR A 233 -0.09 10.84 14.26
C TYR A 233 0.65 10.42 13.01
N ALA A 234 0.02 10.61 11.84
CA ALA A 234 0.62 10.27 10.55
C ALA A 234 1.44 11.42 9.95
N GLY A 235 1.31 12.65 10.46
CA GLY A 235 1.90 13.84 9.85
C GLY A 235 1.32 14.04 8.45
N THR A 236 2.17 14.13 7.45
CA THR A 236 1.75 14.22 6.04
C THR A 236 1.74 12.88 5.30
N PHE A 237 2.10 11.78 5.99
CA PHE A 237 2.32 10.45 5.42
C PHE A 237 1.07 9.58 5.44
N SER A 238 1.02 8.48 4.67
CA SER A 238 -0.20 7.67 4.49
C SER A 238 -0.75 7.11 5.79
N ASP A 239 0.14 6.69 6.68
CA ASP A 239 -0.22 6.25 8.02
C ASP A 239 0.92 6.52 9.01
N PRO A 240 0.71 6.31 10.33
CA PRO A 240 1.76 6.50 11.31
C PRO A 240 2.92 5.51 11.19
N ASN A 241 2.76 4.36 10.51
CA ASN A 241 3.85 3.41 10.28
C ASN A 241 4.81 3.92 9.19
N ALA A 242 4.26 4.34 8.05
CA ALA A 242 4.95 4.98 6.94
C ALA A 242 5.72 6.19 7.42
N PHE A 243 5.08 7.02 8.25
CA PHE A 243 5.72 8.17 8.90
C PHE A 243 6.99 7.79 9.66
N GLY A 244 6.87 6.84 10.60
CA GLY A 244 8.01 6.41 11.41
C GLY A 244 9.16 5.82 10.57
N ILE A 245 8.82 5.08 9.51
CA ILE A 245 9.80 4.44 8.64
C ILE A 245 10.53 5.45 7.76
N PHE A 246 9.76 6.39 7.21
CA PHE A 246 10.31 7.46 6.41
C PHE A 246 11.34 8.27 7.20
N ILE A 247 11.05 8.62 8.46
CA ILE A 247 11.98 9.39 9.30
C ILE A 247 13.31 8.66 9.48
N PHE A 248 13.32 7.38 9.90
CA PHE A 248 14.60 6.71 10.18
C PHE A 248 15.44 6.54 8.91
N LEU A 249 14.80 6.32 7.75
CA LEU A 249 15.49 6.28 6.46
C LEU A 249 16.04 7.63 6.04
N PHE A 250 15.31 8.71 6.35
CA PHE A 250 15.67 10.05 5.94
C PHE A 250 16.72 10.71 6.84
N LEU A 251 16.79 10.34 8.12
CA LEU A 251 17.74 10.92 9.08
C LEU A 251 19.21 10.84 8.61
N PRO A 252 19.72 9.70 8.14
CA PRO A 252 21.07 9.63 7.57
C PRO A 252 21.29 10.56 6.38
N ILE A 253 20.28 10.79 5.53
CA ILE A 253 20.36 11.74 4.40
C ILE A 253 20.54 13.16 4.91
N LEU A 254 19.75 13.58 5.91
CA LEU A 254 19.87 14.91 6.52
C LEU A 254 21.26 15.14 7.14
N LEU A 255 21.76 14.13 7.86
CA LEU A 255 23.07 14.20 8.49
C LEU A 255 24.21 14.23 7.46
N ASP A 256 24.11 13.44 6.37
CA ASP A 256 25.06 13.45 5.26
C ASP A 256 25.12 14.82 4.57
N LEU A 257 23.96 15.42 4.33
CA LEU A 257 23.83 16.76 3.74
C LEU A 257 24.35 17.89 4.63
N GLY A 258 24.19 17.72 5.94
CA GLY A 258 24.69 18.67 6.92
C GLY A 258 26.22 18.73 6.94
N LYS A 259 26.91 17.65 6.57
CA LYS A 259 28.39 17.60 6.57
C LYS A 259 28.97 18.43 5.42
N ASN A 260 29.60 19.54 5.77
CA ASN A 260 30.40 20.35 4.86
C ASN A 260 31.84 20.44 5.40
N HIS A 261 32.82 19.92 4.65
CA HIS A 261 34.23 19.89 5.07
C HIS A 261 34.49 19.36 6.50
N GLY A 262 33.70 18.37 6.95
CA GLY A 262 33.83 17.78 8.29
C GLY A 262 33.01 18.45 9.39
N HIS A 263 32.38 19.61 9.14
CA HIS A 263 31.48 20.28 10.09
C HIS A 263 30.02 20.12 9.69
N PHE A 264 29.12 19.98 10.68
CA PHE A 264 27.68 19.91 10.44
C PHE A 264 27.06 21.30 10.39
N LYS A 265 26.21 21.56 9.39
CA LYS A 265 25.37 22.76 9.32
C LYS A 265 24.29 22.70 10.41
N PRO A 266 24.20 23.71 11.31
CA PRO A 266 23.25 23.70 12.43
C PRO A 266 21.79 23.46 11.99
N ALA A 267 21.36 24.05 10.88
CA ALA A 267 20.00 23.88 10.38
C ALA A 267 19.62 22.42 10.08
N HIS A 268 20.57 21.60 9.57
CA HIS A 268 20.31 20.18 9.29
C HIS A 268 20.28 19.36 10.58
N LEU A 269 21.11 19.71 11.57
CA LEU A 269 21.08 19.09 12.89
C LEU A 269 19.78 19.41 13.63
N ILE A 270 19.35 20.67 13.60
CA ILE A 270 18.07 21.10 14.19
C ILE A 270 16.90 20.37 13.52
N LEU A 271 16.91 20.29 12.18
CA LEU A 271 15.87 19.57 11.45
C LEU A 271 15.87 18.07 11.76
N ALA A 272 17.04 17.43 11.82
CA ALA A 272 17.17 16.03 12.19
C ALA A 272 16.73 15.77 13.64
N ALA A 273 17.11 16.65 14.58
CA ALA A 273 16.67 16.57 15.97
C ALA A 273 15.15 16.76 16.11
N ALA A 274 14.58 17.73 15.38
CA ALA A 274 13.13 17.93 15.34
C ALA A 274 12.40 16.67 14.84
N TRP A 275 12.87 16.05 13.76
CA TRP A 275 12.27 14.81 13.26
C TRP A 275 12.48 13.61 14.18
N LEU A 276 13.61 13.52 14.87
CA LEU A 276 13.83 12.52 15.91
C LEU A 276 12.81 12.64 17.05
N VAL A 277 12.49 13.87 17.46
CA VAL A 277 11.48 14.15 18.49
C VAL A 277 10.07 13.86 17.98
N VAL A 278 9.70 14.40 16.82
CA VAL A 278 8.36 14.26 16.26
C VAL A 278 8.06 12.81 15.84
N GLY A 279 9.08 12.03 15.45
CA GLY A 279 8.93 10.61 15.13
C GLY A 279 8.38 9.76 16.29
N ASN A 280 8.57 10.18 17.54
CA ASN A 280 7.99 9.51 18.71
C ASN A 280 6.46 9.59 18.73
N PHE A 281 5.85 10.58 18.06
CA PHE A 281 4.39 10.73 17.98
C PHE A 281 3.74 9.84 16.90
N SER A 282 4.54 9.21 16.04
CA SER A 282 4.04 8.20 15.08
C SER A 282 3.43 6.97 15.78
N GLY A 283 3.84 6.72 17.03
CA GLY A 283 3.52 5.49 17.74
C GLY A 283 4.04 4.22 17.04
N SER A 284 4.87 4.33 16.00
CA SER A 284 5.31 3.18 15.20
C SER A 284 6.47 2.46 15.90
N ARG A 285 6.30 1.16 16.16
CA ARG A 285 7.41 0.31 16.66
C ARG A 285 8.52 0.17 15.62
N SER A 286 8.17 0.18 14.33
CA SER A 286 9.14 0.09 13.22
C SER A 286 10.07 1.32 13.15
N TYR A 287 9.67 2.47 13.69
CA TYR A 287 10.55 3.64 13.84
C TYR A 287 11.75 3.32 14.74
N TYR A 288 11.49 2.83 15.96
CA TYR A 288 12.55 2.49 16.91
C TYR A 288 13.37 1.29 16.45
N LEU A 289 12.72 0.24 15.96
CA LEU A 289 13.42 -0.92 15.40
C LEU A 289 14.33 -0.51 14.25
N GLY A 290 13.88 0.43 13.40
CA GLY A 290 14.67 0.98 12.29
C GLY A 290 15.88 1.76 12.78
N LEU A 291 15.71 2.64 13.77
CA LEU A 291 16.82 3.38 14.38
C LEU A 291 17.85 2.45 15.05
N ILE A 292 17.38 1.48 15.82
CA ILE A 292 18.23 0.49 16.49
C ILE A 292 18.99 -0.33 15.45
N ALA A 293 18.28 -0.89 14.46
CA ALA A 293 18.90 -1.67 13.38
C ALA A 293 19.92 -0.85 12.60
N LEU A 294 19.60 0.41 12.27
CA LEU A 294 20.52 1.32 11.58
C LEU A 294 21.81 1.55 12.38
N VAL A 295 21.70 1.80 13.69
CA VAL A 295 22.85 1.99 14.58
C VAL A 295 23.67 0.70 14.69
N LEU A 296 23.02 -0.43 14.96
CA LEU A 296 23.70 -1.73 15.09
C LEU A 296 24.41 -2.13 13.80
N ILE A 297 23.77 -2.00 12.64
CA ILE A 297 24.36 -2.35 11.34
C ILE A 297 25.51 -1.38 11.00
N THR A 298 25.36 -0.09 11.32
CA THR A 298 26.44 0.88 11.13
C THR A 298 27.66 0.55 12.01
N PHE A 299 27.45 0.18 13.28
CA PHE A 299 28.54 -0.27 14.15
C PHE A 299 29.10 -1.63 13.76
N TRP A 300 28.27 -2.57 13.28
CA TRP A 300 28.72 -3.84 12.72
C TRP A 300 29.74 -3.62 11.60
N HIS A 301 29.47 -2.65 10.72
CA HIS A 301 30.38 -2.35 9.62
C HIS A 301 31.59 -1.48 9.99
N SER A 302 31.49 -0.64 11.02
CA SER A 302 32.55 0.32 11.40
C SER A 302 33.43 -0.14 12.55
N SER A 303 32.87 -0.74 13.61
CA SER A 303 33.60 -1.16 14.81
C SER A 303 32.87 -2.26 15.60
N ARG A 304 33.38 -3.50 15.53
CA ARG A 304 32.87 -4.64 16.32
C ARG A 304 32.85 -4.36 17.83
N ARG A 305 33.84 -3.61 18.35
CA ARG A 305 33.89 -3.23 19.77
C ARG A 305 32.74 -2.28 20.14
N ALA A 306 32.47 -1.28 19.31
CA ALA A 306 31.35 -0.36 19.53
C ALA A 306 30.01 -1.11 19.52
N LEU A 307 29.84 -2.05 18.59
CA LEU A 307 28.66 -2.90 18.54
C LEU A 307 28.47 -3.70 19.84
N LEU A 308 29.52 -4.39 20.32
CA LEU A 308 29.43 -5.17 21.56
C LEU A 308 29.09 -4.29 22.77
N MET A 309 29.63 -3.07 22.84
CA MET A 309 29.27 -2.10 23.89
C MET A 309 27.79 -1.72 23.81
N VAL A 310 27.28 -1.39 22.62
CA VAL A 310 25.86 -1.03 22.43
C VAL A 310 24.95 -2.20 22.83
N LEU A 311 25.29 -3.43 22.44
CA LEU A 311 24.52 -4.63 22.80
C LEU A 311 24.56 -4.89 24.31
N ALA A 312 25.72 -4.77 24.95
CA ALA A 312 25.87 -4.96 26.40
C ALA A 312 25.09 -3.90 27.19
N THR A 313 25.21 -2.62 26.83
CA THR A 313 24.44 -1.53 27.46
C THR A 313 22.94 -1.70 27.25
N GLY A 314 22.51 -2.09 26.04
CA GLY A 314 21.11 -2.36 25.75
C GLY A 314 20.54 -3.51 26.59
N LEU A 315 21.30 -4.60 26.75
CA LEU A 315 20.90 -5.73 27.60
C LEU A 315 20.77 -5.33 29.07
N VAL A 316 21.76 -4.61 29.62
CA VAL A 316 21.71 -4.11 31.00
C VAL A 316 20.50 -3.21 31.20
N PHE A 317 20.19 -2.33 30.24
CA PHE A 317 19.02 -1.47 30.29
C PHE A 317 17.70 -2.25 30.28
N ILE A 318 17.56 -3.27 29.42
CA ILE A 318 16.34 -4.11 29.36
C ILE A 318 16.14 -4.88 30.67
N VAL A 319 17.21 -5.43 31.25
CA VAL A 319 17.15 -6.13 32.54
C VAL A 319 16.76 -5.17 33.65
N ALA A 320 17.40 -3.99 33.71
CA ALA A 320 17.07 -2.96 34.70
C ALA A 320 15.61 -2.49 34.58
N LEU A 321 15.11 -2.31 33.36
CA LEU A 321 13.73 -1.94 33.10
C LEU A 321 12.74 -3.01 33.57
N ASN A 322 13.02 -4.29 33.29
CA ASN A 322 12.15 -5.39 33.73
C ASN A 322 12.15 -5.53 35.25
N LEU A 323 13.31 -5.40 35.91
CA LEU A 323 13.40 -5.39 37.38
C LEU A 323 12.63 -4.20 37.98
N TRP A 324 12.82 -3.00 37.42
CA TRP A 324 12.06 -1.81 37.83
C TRP A 324 10.55 -2.00 37.66
N HIS A 325 10.14 -2.54 36.51
CA HIS A 325 8.74 -2.83 36.23
C HIS A 325 8.13 -3.74 37.29
N THR A 326 8.81 -4.82 37.72
CA THR A 326 8.29 -5.70 38.78
C THR A 326 8.08 -5.01 40.13
N VAL A 327 8.83 -3.95 40.43
CA VAL A 327 8.79 -3.24 41.72
C VAL A 327 7.82 -2.04 41.70
N ALA A 328 7.62 -1.41 40.54
CA ALA A 328 6.98 -0.10 40.43
C ALA A 328 5.77 -0.03 39.45
N ILE A 329 5.06 -1.15 39.24
CA ILE A 329 4.00 -1.29 38.21
C ILE A 329 2.99 -0.12 38.22
N ALA A 330 2.46 0.24 39.40
CA ALA A 330 1.39 1.22 39.51
C ALA A 330 1.85 2.67 39.28
N SER A 331 3.04 3.05 39.76
CA SER A 331 3.59 4.40 39.53
C SER A 331 4.08 4.56 38.09
N PHE A 332 4.70 3.51 37.54
CA PHE A 332 5.26 3.55 36.19
C PHE A 332 4.20 3.74 35.10
N GLN A 333 3.01 3.14 35.25
CA GLN A 333 1.92 3.31 34.27
C GLN A 333 1.39 4.76 34.23
N ASN A 334 1.30 5.43 35.38
CA ASN A 334 0.88 6.83 35.43
C ASN A 334 1.92 7.76 34.79
N ASP A 335 3.21 7.52 35.05
CA ASP A 335 4.31 8.31 34.49
C ASP A 335 4.46 8.10 32.97
N LEU A 336 4.18 6.90 32.47
CA LEU A 336 4.18 6.61 31.03
C LEU A 336 3.20 7.50 30.28
N GLY A 337 2.06 7.84 30.88
CA GLY A 337 1.04 8.70 30.26
C GLY A 337 1.56 10.08 29.84
N LEU A 338 2.65 10.57 30.45
CA LEU A 338 3.28 11.85 30.14
C LEU A 338 4.25 11.78 28.93
N LEU A 339 4.68 10.59 28.55
CA LEU A 339 5.62 10.38 27.44
C LEU A 339 4.90 10.38 26.10
N PRO A 340 5.58 10.72 24.98
CA PRO A 340 5.00 10.56 23.65
C PRO A 340 4.56 9.11 23.39
N ILE A 341 3.45 8.90 22.68
CA ILE A 341 2.81 7.59 22.46
C ILE A 341 3.78 6.51 21.96
N GLY A 342 4.75 6.85 21.11
CA GLY A 342 5.72 5.87 20.62
C GLY A 342 6.65 5.39 21.71
N VAL A 343 7.03 6.26 22.64
CA VAL A 343 7.88 5.90 23.78
C VAL A 343 7.10 5.01 24.72
N GLN A 344 5.83 5.35 24.99
CA GLN A 344 4.92 4.48 25.75
C GLN A 344 4.82 3.09 25.13
N ARG A 345 4.56 3.00 23.83
CA ARG A 345 4.45 1.73 23.09
C ARG A 345 5.77 0.96 23.05
N LEU A 346 6.91 1.64 22.98
CA LEU A 346 8.23 1.01 23.04
C LEU A 346 8.41 0.34 24.41
N PHE A 347 8.18 1.06 25.50
CA PHE A 347 8.29 0.51 26.85
C PHE A 347 7.29 -0.61 27.12
N ALA A 348 6.03 -0.46 26.68
CA ALA A 348 5.04 -1.53 26.75
C ALA A 348 5.54 -2.79 26.01
N SER A 349 6.21 -2.64 24.86
CA SER A 349 6.75 -3.78 24.11
C SER A 349 7.97 -4.46 24.76
N LEU A 350 8.58 -3.83 25.78
CA LEU A 350 9.64 -4.42 26.58
C LEU A 350 9.09 -5.25 27.76
N VAL A 351 7.78 -5.17 28.03
CA VAL A 351 7.06 -6.00 28.99
C VAL A 351 6.56 -7.26 28.29
N VAL A 352 6.88 -8.44 28.85
CA VAL A 352 6.67 -9.75 28.19
C VAL A 352 5.19 -10.00 27.82
N GLY A 353 4.24 -9.61 28.67
CA GLY A 353 2.81 -9.81 28.42
C GLY A 353 2.29 -9.06 27.19
N ASP A 354 2.65 -7.79 27.05
CA ASP A 354 2.25 -6.95 25.92
C ASP A 354 2.98 -7.34 24.62
N LEU A 355 4.23 -7.80 24.75
CA LEU A 355 4.99 -8.33 23.63
C LEU A 355 4.25 -9.51 22.98
N GLN A 356 3.75 -10.45 23.79
CA GLN A 356 2.98 -11.59 23.29
C GLN A 356 1.75 -11.15 22.49
N MET A 357 0.95 -10.23 23.01
CA MET A 357 -0.23 -9.70 22.30
C MET A 357 0.15 -9.04 20.98
N SER A 358 1.25 -8.27 20.95
CA SER A 358 1.71 -7.59 19.75
C SER A 358 2.29 -8.51 18.66
N LEU A 359 2.86 -9.64 19.08
CA LEU A 359 3.39 -10.67 18.19
C LEU A 359 2.30 -11.64 17.75
N TRP A 360 1.27 -11.85 18.57
CA TRP A 360 0.20 -12.81 18.29
C TRP A 360 -0.51 -12.51 16.96
N SER A 361 -0.92 -11.26 16.75
CA SER A 361 -1.57 -10.88 15.48
C SER A 361 -0.66 -11.15 14.28
N ARG A 362 0.64 -10.85 14.39
CA ARG A 362 1.63 -11.13 13.34
C ARG A 362 1.77 -12.62 13.08
N ILE A 363 1.87 -13.44 14.14
CA ILE A 363 1.95 -14.90 14.03
C ILE A 363 0.71 -15.47 13.32
N VAL A 364 -0.48 -14.96 13.64
CA VAL A 364 -1.72 -15.34 12.95
C VAL A 364 -1.62 -15.06 11.45
N PHE A 365 -1.27 -13.84 11.05
CA PHE A 365 -1.09 -13.50 9.63
C PHE A 365 0.07 -14.26 8.97
N TRP A 366 1.10 -14.67 9.73
CA TRP A 366 2.18 -15.51 9.24
C TRP A 366 1.73 -16.95 8.98
N LYS A 367 0.90 -17.52 9.85
CA LYS A 367 0.31 -18.84 9.62
C LYS A 367 -0.56 -18.84 8.36
N ILE A 368 -1.38 -17.80 8.19
CA ILE A 368 -2.22 -17.60 7.00
C ILE A 368 -1.34 -17.47 5.75
N GLY A 369 -0.32 -16.59 5.77
CA GLY A 369 0.62 -16.42 4.64
C GLY A 369 1.35 -17.70 4.27
N LEU A 370 1.73 -18.51 5.24
CA LEU A 370 2.36 -19.80 5.00
C LEU A 370 1.38 -20.79 4.36
N ALA A 371 0.14 -20.87 4.84
CA ALA A 371 -0.87 -21.76 4.27
C ALA A 371 -1.25 -21.37 2.83
N VAL A 372 -1.40 -20.06 2.55
CA VAL A 372 -1.60 -19.57 1.18
C VAL A 372 -0.42 -19.96 0.29
N TRP A 373 0.82 -19.82 0.75
CA TRP A 373 1.99 -20.23 -0.03
C TRP A 373 2.03 -21.75 -0.26
N ILE A 374 1.69 -22.58 0.73
CA ILE A 374 1.65 -24.05 0.58
C ILE A 374 0.66 -24.45 -0.53
N ASP A 375 -0.47 -23.76 -0.63
CA ASP A 375 -1.48 -24.02 -1.66
C ASP A 375 -1.10 -23.48 -3.05
N TYR A 376 -0.26 -22.44 -3.10
CA TYR A 376 0.19 -21.81 -4.35
C TYR A 376 1.72 -21.63 -4.41
N PRO A 377 2.52 -22.71 -4.37
CA PRO A 377 3.95 -22.62 -4.05
C PRO A 377 4.81 -21.98 -5.12
N VAL A 378 4.48 -22.16 -6.41
CA VAL A 378 5.33 -21.73 -7.53
C VAL A 378 4.99 -20.30 -7.97
N PHE A 379 3.71 -20.04 -8.26
CA PHE A 379 3.23 -18.77 -8.83
C PHE A 379 2.58 -17.85 -7.81
N GLY A 380 2.33 -18.32 -6.58
CA GLY A 380 1.56 -17.59 -5.59
C GLY A 380 0.08 -17.56 -5.91
N ALA A 381 -0.71 -17.08 -4.96
CA ALA A 381 -2.13 -16.87 -5.14
C ALA A 381 -2.40 -15.77 -6.18
N GLY A 382 -1.54 -14.77 -6.27
CA GLY A 382 -1.60 -13.61 -7.16
C GLY A 382 -1.35 -12.30 -6.41
N VAL A 383 -0.90 -11.26 -7.12
CA VAL A 383 -0.52 -9.97 -6.53
C VAL A 383 -1.73 -9.29 -5.90
N SER A 384 -1.59 -8.77 -4.68
CA SER A 384 -2.68 -8.12 -3.92
C SER A 384 -3.83 -9.06 -3.51
N SER A 385 -3.69 -10.39 -3.66
CA SER A 385 -4.75 -11.34 -3.31
C SER A 385 -4.74 -11.77 -1.85
N PHE A 386 -3.66 -11.51 -1.11
CA PHE A 386 -3.50 -12.04 0.24
C PHE A 386 -4.64 -11.59 1.16
N ARG A 387 -5.03 -10.32 1.09
CA ARG A 387 -6.11 -9.74 1.94
C ARG A 387 -7.44 -10.46 1.76
N ASP A 388 -7.77 -10.84 0.53
CA ASP A 388 -9.00 -11.57 0.20
C ASP A 388 -8.98 -13.02 0.72
N LEU A 389 -7.79 -13.57 0.89
CA LEU A 389 -7.57 -14.93 1.37
C LEU A 389 -7.47 -15.02 2.90
N VAL A 390 -7.33 -13.89 3.62
CA VAL A 390 -7.19 -13.91 5.09
C VAL A 390 -8.34 -14.64 5.76
N VAL A 391 -9.59 -14.23 5.50
CA VAL A 391 -10.78 -14.80 6.16
C VAL A 391 -10.94 -16.32 5.90
N PRO A 392 -10.95 -16.81 4.64
CA PRO A 392 -11.11 -18.24 4.40
C PRO A 392 -9.96 -19.08 4.96
N TYR A 393 -8.72 -18.59 4.91
CA TYR A 393 -7.59 -19.33 5.48
C TYR A 393 -7.57 -19.27 7.01
N ALA A 394 -7.90 -18.14 7.62
CA ALA A 394 -8.03 -18.02 9.07
C ALA A 394 -9.04 -19.02 9.61
N HIS A 395 -10.20 -19.11 8.96
CA HIS A 395 -11.22 -20.11 9.28
C HIS A 395 -10.70 -21.54 9.11
N SER A 396 -10.04 -21.86 7.99
CA SER A 396 -9.50 -23.21 7.76
C SER A 396 -8.43 -23.63 8.78
N LEU A 397 -7.79 -22.67 9.43
CA LEU A 397 -6.70 -22.87 10.38
C LEU A 397 -7.15 -22.69 11.85
N ASP A 398 -8.44 -22.47 12.09
CA ASP A 398 -8.99 -22.16 13.42
C ASP A 398 -8.26 -20.98 14.08
N LEU A 399 -8.12 -19.88 13.33
CA LEU A 399 -7.43 -18.66 13.78
C LEU A 399 -8.42 -17.52 14.03
N PRO A 400 -8.36 -16.86 15.20
CA PRO A 400 -9.32 -15.82 15.57
C PRO A 400 -8.99 -14.47 14.92
N THR A 401 -9.30 -14.32 13.64
CA THR A 401 -9.18 -13.01 12.94
C THR A 401 -10.49 -12.24 12.88
N GLY A 402 -11.64 -12.91 13.05
CA GLY A 402 -12.94 -12.35 12.72
C GLY A 402 -12.96 -11.84 11.27
N LEU A 403 -13.47 -10.63 11.07
CA LEU A 403 -13.49 -9.94 9.77
C LEU A 403 -12.24 -9.09 9.50
N TRP A 404 -11.25 -9.13 10.39
CA TRP A 404 -10.06 -8.31 10.22
C TRP A 404 -9.21 -8.86 9.08
N THR A 405 -9.05 -8.07 8.02
CA THR A 405 -8.15 -8.33 6.91
C THR A 405 -6.99 -7.35 6.97
N ASP A 406 -5.79 -7.85 6.71
CA ASP A 406 -4.57 -7.05 6.63
C ASP A 406 -3.58 -7.74 5.69
N ASN A 407 -2.44 -7.10 5.43
CA ASN A 407 -1.30 -7.74 4.82
C ASN A 407 -0.72 -8.86 5.71
N SER A 408 0.21 -9.64 5.17
CA SER A 408 0.84 -10.77 5.87
C SER A 408 1.69 -10.36 7.07
N ASN A 409 1.83 -9.07 7.39
CA ASN A 409 2.66 -8.52 8.45
C ASN A 409 4.14 -8.96 8.38
N ASN A 410 4.55 -9.47 7.23
CA ASN A 410 5.90 -9.88 6.84
C ASN A 410 5.97 -9.85 5.31
N PHE A 411 6.68 -8.86 4.77
CA PHE A 411 6.77 -8.61 3.34
C PHE A 411 7.24 -9.84 2.56
N TYR A 412 8.24 -10.57 3.07
CA TYR A 412 8.80 -11.74 2.39
C TYR A 412 7.77 -12.86 2.27
N LEU A 413 7.01 -13.08 3.34
CA LEU A 413 5.92 -14.04 3.32
C LEU A 413 4.76 -13.57 2.43
N GLY A 414 4.50 -12.26 2.38
CA GLY A 414 3.53 -11.68 1.44
C GLY A 414 3.94 -11.95 -0.01
N ILE A 415 5.20 -11.71 -0.36
CA ILE A 415 5.75 -12.04 -1.68
C ILE A 415 5.64 -13.55 -1.96
N LEU A 416 5.95 -14.43 -1.01
CA LEU A 416 5.77 -15.87 -1.18
C LEU A 416 4.31 -16.26 -1.39
N ALA A 417 3.38 -15.73 -0.58
CA ALA A 417 1.96 -16.02 -0.69
C ALA A 417 1.37 -15.52 -2.02
N GLU A 418 1.75 -14.32 -2.46
CA GLU A 418 1.15 -13.67 -3.63
C GLU A 418 1.85 -13.99 -4.95
N THR A 419 3.16 -14.23 -4.94
CA THR A 419 3.96 -14.44 -6.17
C THR A 419 4.77 -15.74 -6.17
N GLY A 420 4.63 -16.56 -5.13
CA GLY A 420 5.24 -17.87 -5.02
C GLY A 420 6.77 -17.83 -4.95
N LEU A 421 7.37 -18.99 -5.18
CA LEU A 421 8.81 -19.16 -5.24
C LEU A 421 9.44 -18.26 -6.31
N LEU A 422 8.77 -18.04 -7.45
CA LEU A 422 9.31 -17.22 -8.53
C LEU A 422 9.53 -15.77 -8.11
N GLY A 423 8.54 -15.14 -7.47
CA GLY A 423 8.70 -13.77 -7.00
C GLY A 423 9.69 -13.65 -5.83
N MET A 424 9.73 -14.65 -4.93
CA MET A 424 10.74 -14.69 -3.88
C MET A 424 12.16 -14.81 -4.44
N LEU A 425 12.40 -15.65 -5.45
CA LEU A 425 13.69 -15.75 -6.12
C LEU A 425 14.07 -14.43 -6.81
N ALA A 426 13.12 -13.73 -7.44
CA ALA A 426 13.35 -12.42 -8.04
C ALA A 426 13.72 -11.36 -6.99
N LEU A 427 13.07 -11.39 -5.81
CA LEU A 427 13.41 -10.52 -4.68
C LEU A 427 14.82 -10.84 -4.15
N LEU A 428 15.14 -12.10 -3.90
CA LEU A 428 16.45 -12.53 -3.41
C LEU A 428 17.57 -12.17 -4.40
N ALA A 429 17.35 -12.35 -5.70
CA ALA A 429 18.29 -11.92 -6.74
C ALA A 429 18.51 -10.40 -6.73
N SER A 430 17.46 -9.63 -6.46
CA SER A 430 17.55 -8.17 -6.31
C SER A 430 18.34 -7.78 -5.07
N VAL A 431 18.08 -8.42 -3.93
CA VAL A 431 18.81 -8.19 -2.65
C VAL A 431 20.29 -8.58 -2.77
N TYR A 432 20.60 -9.72 -3.40
CA TYR A 432 21.97 -10.17 -3.61
C TYR A 432 22.81 -9.14 -4.40
N ARG A 433 22.20 -8.48 -5.39
CA ARG A 433 22.85 -7.39 -6.12
C ARG A 433 23.13 -6.16 -5.24
N LEU A 434 22.33 -5.93 -4.19
CA LEU A 434 22.59 -4.86 -3.21
C LEU A 434 23.87 -5.14 -2.41
N GLN A 435 24.09 -6.40 -2.01
CA GLN A 435 25.26 -6.80 -1.21
C GLN A 435 26.60 -6.63 -1.95
N SER A 436 26.58 -6.66 -3.28
CA SER A 436 27.78 -6.49 -4.11
C SER A 436 28.29 -5.04 -4.18
N CYS A 437 27.59 -4.08 -3.56
CA CYS A 437 27.95 -2.67 -3.58
C CYS A 437 28.79 -2.28 -2.37
N GLY A 438 30.09 -2.04 -2.61
CA GLY A 438 31.13 -1.34 -1.82
C GLY A 438 31.04 -1.20 -0.28
N LYS A 439 32.21 -1.25 0.38
CA LYS A 439 32.39 -1.10 1.83
C LYS A 439 31.59 0.09 2.43
N SER A 440 30.67 -0.27 3.32
CA SER A 440 30.15 0.49 4.48
C SER A 440 29.99 2.01 4.29
N SER A 441 28.91 2.41 3.64
CA SER A 441 28.34 3.75 3.85
C SER A 441 27.10 3.63 4.73
N TRP A 442 26.67 4.74 5.35
CA TRP A 442 25.38 4.78 6.04
C TRP A 442 24.21 4.34 5.14
N ARG A 443 24.36 4.48 3.81
CA ARG A 443 23.34 4.13 2.81
C ARG A 443 23.10 2.62 2.75
N SER A 444 24.19 1.85 2.74
CA SER A 444 24.11 0.38 2.85
C SER A 444 23.52 -0.06 4.19
N SER A 445 23.85 0.64 5.29
CA SER A 445 23.25 0.34 6.60
C SER A 445 21.77 0.63 6.62
N ALA A 446 21.32 1.76 6.05
CA ALA A 446 19.92 2.14 5.98
C ALA A 446 19.10 1.16 5.14
N LEU A 447 19.61 0.74 3.97
CA LEU A 447 18.96 -0.29 3.16
C LEU A 447 18.91 -1.64 3.88
N SER A 448 19.99 -2.04 4.57
CA SER A 448 20.01 -3.31 5.31
C SER A 448 19.04 -3.28 6.50
N ALA A 449 18.98 -2.17 7.23
CA ALA A 449 18.00 -1.96 8.30
C ALA A 449 16.57 -2.00 7.74
N PHE A 450 16.33 -1.38 6.59
CA PHE A 450 15.04 -1.43 5.92
C PHE A 450 14.64 -2.86 5.52
N LEU A 451 15.55 -3.62 4.89
CA LEU A 451 15.31 -5.02 4.54
C LEU A 451 14.98 -5.84 5.80
N LEU A 452 15.68 -5.62 6.92
CA LEU A 452 15.35 -6.28 8.18
C LEU A 452 13.93 -5.91 8.65
N LEU A 453 13.54 -4.64 8.54
CA LEU A 453 12.19 -4.20 8.92
C LEU A 453 11.09 -4.79 8.04
N LEU A 454 11.38 -5.21 6.82
CA LEU A 454 10.40 -5.89 5.96
C LEU A 454 9.93 -7.23 6.54
N LEU A 455 10.65 -7.82 7.50
CA LEU A 455 10.17 -8.96 8.29
C LEU A 455 8.96 -8.60 9.17
N PHE A 456 8.80 -7.32 9.52
CA PHE A 456 7.76 -6.82 10.43
C PHE A 456 6.69 -6.00 9.70
N GLY A 457 6.61 -6.07 8.38
CA GLY A 457 5.50 -5.49 7.61
C GLY A 457 5.91 -5.12 6.19
N PRO A 458 4.95 -4.98 5.28
CA PRO A 458 5.19 -4.64 3.88
C PRO A 458 5.40 -3.14 3.70
N HIS A 459 6.39 -2.59 4.40
CA HIS A 459 6.64 -1.15 4.44
C HIS A 459 7.05 -0.56 3.08
N LEU A 460 7.43 -1.40 2.12
CA LEU A 460 7.67 -0.99 0.74
C LEU A 460 6.37 -0.66 -0.03
N GLU A 461 5.21 -1.05 0.49
CA GLU A 461 3.91 -0.70 -0.11
C GLU A 461 3.59 0.80 0.08
N PHE A 462 4.13 1.50 1.06
CA PHE A 462 3.91 2.95 1.18
C PHE A 462 4.65 3.70 0.06
N ALA A 463 3.94 4.53 -0.71
CA ALA A 463 4.51 5.19 -1.89
C ALA A 463 5.68 6.12 -1.52
N GLU A 464 5.56 6.87 -0.43
CA GLU A 464 6.60 7.73 0.11
C GLU A 464 7.88 6.97 0.50
N VAL A 465 7.71 5.77 1.07
CA VAL A 465 8.82 4.92 1.52
C VAL A 465 9.45 4.27 0.30
N SER A 466 8.64 3.79 -0.65
CA SER A 466 9.11 3.16 -1.88
C SER A 466 9.96 4.12 -2.72
N LEU A 467 9.54 5.38 -2.85
CA LEU A 467 10.29 6.44 -3.54
C LEU A 467 11.57 6.85 -2.79
N LEU A 468 11.52 6.92 -1.46
CA LEU A 468 12.72 7.18 -0.65
C LEU A 468 13.74 6.04 -0.79
N VAL A 469 13.29 4.79 -0.74
CA VAL A 469 14.12 3.59 -0.93
C VAL A 469 14.71 3.58 -2.35
N ALA A 470 13.94 3.93 -3.38
CA ALA A 470 14.43 4.07 -4.75
C ALA A 470 15.61 5.06 -4.84
N TYR A 471 15.48 6.21 -4.16
CA TYR A 471 16.55 7.19 -4.07
C TYR A 471 17.77 6.66 -3.31
N ILE A 472 17.61 6.05 -2.13
CA ILE A 472 18.73 5.47 -1.37
C ILE A 472 19.44 4.36 -2.18
N MET A 473 18.68 3.52 -2.89
CA MET A 473 19.23 2.53 -3.82
C MET A 473 20.04 3.21 -4.94
N SER A 474 19.55 4.31 -5.51
CA SER A 474 20.25 5.05 -6.58
C SER A 474 21.59 5.66 -6.15
N GLU A 475 21.73 5.96 -4.85
CA GLU A 475 22.95 6.49 -4.21
C GLU A 475 23.89 5.36 -3.75
N THR A 476 23.36 4.16 -3.53
CA THR A 476 24.14 3.01 -3.02
C THR A 476 24.66 2.12 -4.13
N LEU A 477 23.85 1.87 -5.16
CA LEU A 477 24.12 0.85 -6.17
C LEU A 477 24.96 1.41 -7.32
N ARG A 478 26.19 0.90 -7.45
CA ARG A 478 27.09 1.26 -8.56
C ARG A 478 26.40 1.02 -9.90
N PRO A 479 26.46 1.94 -10.88
CA PRO A 479 25.89 1.68 -12.20
C PRO A 479 26.48 0.38 -12.75
N PRO A 480 25.67 -0.54 -13.29
CA PRO A 480 26.22 -1.69 -13.97
C PRO A 480 26.88 -1.19 -15.25
N PRO A 481 27.89 -1.89 -15.79
CA PRO A 481 28.32 -1.62 -17.16
C PRO A 481 27.09 -1.69 -18.08
N VAL A 482 26.96 -0.69 -18.97
CA VAL A 482 25.78 -0.47 -19.82
C VAL A 482 25.44 -1.76 -20.57
N GLY A 483 24.40 -2.47 -20.11
CA GLY A 483 24.03 -3.81 -20.58
C GLY A 483 22.51 -4.05 -20.60
N PRO A 484 22.03 -5.30 -20.73
CA PRO A 484 20.64 -5.70 -21.09
C PRO A 484 19.56 -5.36 -20.04
N HIS A 485 19.80 -4.40 -19.15
CA HIS A 485 18.89 -3.97 -18.09
C HIS A 485 17.54 -3.46 -18.60
N ARG A 486 17.54 -2.91 -19.82
CA ARG A 486 16.36 -2.49 -20.55
C ARG A 486 15.41 -3.66 -20.84
N LEU A 487 15.97 -4.82 -21.20
CA LEU A 487 15.21 -6.04 -21.42
C LEU A 487 14.67 -6.58 -20.09
N SER A 488 15.47 -6.58 -19.02
CA SER A 488 14.98 -7.06 -17.71
C SER A 488 13.85 -6.21 -17.12
N ILE A 489 13.85 -4.88 -17.32
CA ILE A 489 12.72 -4.03 -16.88
C ILE A 489 11.48 -4.31 -17.73
N LEU A 490 11.63 -4.42 -19.05
CA LEU A 490 10.55 -4.78 -19.95
C LEU A 490 9.97 -6.17 -19.63
N LEU A 491 10.82 -7.14 -19.31
CA LEU A 491 10.42 -8.49 -18.93
C LEU A 491 9.73 -8.53 -17.57
N VAL A 492 10.13 -7.69 -16.61
CA VAL A 492 9.42 -7.55 -15.32
C VAL A 492 8.05 -6.92 -15.55
N ALA A 493 7.96 -5.87 -16.36
CA ALA A 493 6.68 -5.24 -16.70
C ALA A 493 5.76 -6.21 -17.47
N LEU A 494 6.30 -6.93 -18.47
CA LEU A 494 5.56 -7.91 -19.26
C LEU A 494 5.15 -9.11 -18.41
N GLY A 495 6.03 -9.60 -17.54
CA GLY A 495 5.74 -10.67 -16.58
C GLY A 495 4.68 -10.25 -15.57
N GLY A 496 4.69 -9.00 -15.13
CA GLY A 496 3.63 -8.42 -14.29
C GLY A 496 2.28 -8.33 -15.01
N VAL A 497 2.27 -7.89 -16.27
CA VAL A 497 1.05 -7.83 -17.10
C VAL A 497 0.51 -9.24 -17.40
N ILE A 498 1.38 -10.19 -17.76
CA ILE A 498 1.00 -11.59 -17.96
C ILE A 498 0.49 -12.18 -16.63
N GLY A 499 1.15 -11.87 -15.52
CA GLY A 499 0.70 -12.23 -14.18
C GLY A 499 -0.69 -11.72 -13.89
N ILE A 500 -0.98 -10.44 -14.18
CA ILE A 500 -2.32 -9.83 -14.05
C ILE A 500 -3.34 -10.54 -14.95
N ILE A 501 -3.00 -10.84 -16.20
CA ILE A 501 -3.90 -11.51 -17.16
C ILE A 501 -4.21 -12.94 -16.69
N LEU A 502 -3.18 -13.68 -16.24
CA LEU A 502 -3.35 -15.03 -15.71
C LEU A 502 -4.13 -15.00 -14.38
N GLN A 503 -3.87 -14.02 -13.53
CA GLN A 503 -4.56 -13.79 -12.27
C GLN A 503 -6.03 -13.40 -12.46
N ALA A 504 -6.33 -12.53 -13.43
CA ALA A 504 -7.71 -12.21 -13.81
C ALA A 504 -8.47 -13.45 -14.32
N GLY A 505 -7.76 -14.44 -14.87
CA GLY A 505 -8.31 -15.74 -15.22
C GLY A 505 -8.39 -16.75 -14.06
N LEU A 506 -7.60 -16.58 -12.99
CA LEU A 506 -7.44 -17.58 -11.91
C LEU A 506 -8.10 -17.21 -10.57
N LEU A 507 -8.16 -15.93 -10.18
CA LEU A 507 -8.39 -15.55 -8.78
C LEU A 507 -9.81 -15.21 -8.37
N GLU A 508 -10.75 -15.16 -9.30
CA GLU A 508 -12.16 -15.26 -8.99
C GLU A 508 -12.78 -16.09 -10.10
N ARG A 509 -12.78 -17.41 -9.93
CA ARG A 509 -13.83 -18.21 -10.55
C ARG A 509 -15.10 -17.75 -9.85
N GLY A 510 -15.68 -16.68 -10.39
CA GLY A 510 -16.86 -15.93 -10.01
C GLY A 510 -17.39 -16.10 -8.59
N LEU A 511 -16.68 -15.62 -7.58
CA LEU A 511 -17.25 -15.38 -6.24
C LEU A 511 -17.01 -13.92 -5.85
N TYR A 512 -18.05 -13.26 -5.37
CA TYR A 512 -18.03 -11.89 -4.85
C TYR A 512 -17.55 -11.88 -3.39
N SER A 513 -17.41 -10.68 -2.82
CA SER A 513 -17.06 -10.45 -1.41
C SER A 513 -18.07 -11.07 -0.45
N TRP A 514 -17.61 -11.36 0.77
CA TRP A 514 -18.48 -11.82 1.86
C TRP A 514 -19.49 -10.75 2.27
N GLU A 515 -20.70 -11.20 2.57
CA GLU A 515 -21.84 -10.46 3.05
C GLU A 515 -22.40 -11.17 4.29
N GLN A 516 -23.19 -10.44 5.08
CA GLN A 516 -23.83 -10.96 6.28
C GLN A 516 -25.34 -10.81 6.14
N ASP A 517 -26.09 -11.85 6.45
CA ASP A 517 -27.56 -11.78 6.47
C ASP A 517 -28.07 -11.14 7.77
N SER A 518 -29.39 -10.90 7.86
CA SER A 518 -30.02 -10.32 9.05
C SER A 518 -29.95 -11.23 10.29
N ALA A 519 -29.63 -12.52 10.12
CA ALA A 519 -29.42 -13.47 11.20
C ALA A 519 -27.93 -13.59 11.60
N GLY A 520 -27.05 -12.82 10.95
CA GLY A 520 -25.62 -12.83 11.21
C GLY A 520 -24.83 -13.91 10.47
N ASN A 521 -25.47 -14.71 9.60
CA ASN A 521 -24.76 -15.74 8.83
C ASN A 521 -23.97 -15.10 7.71
N TYR A 522 -22.75 -15.59 7.51
CA TYR A 522 -21.90 -15.16 6.40
C TYR A 522 -22.21 -15.92 5.14
N TYR A 523 -22.34 -15.19 4.04
CA TYR A 523 -22.53 -15.74 2.71
C TYR A 523 -21.76 -14.92 1.68
N ARG A 524 -21.57 -15.49 0.49
CA ARG A 524 -21.11 -14.72 -0.66
C ARG A 524 -21.83 -15.17 -1.91
N TRP A 525 -22.06 -14.22 -2.80
CA TRP A 525 -22.63 -14.51 -4.10
C TRP A 525 -21.57 -15.04 -5.07
N SER A 526 -22.00 -15.87 -6.00
CA SER A 526 -21.20 -16.23 -7.16
C SER A 526 -21.61 -15.43 -8.39
N ARG A 527 -20.74 -15.41 -9.41
CA ARG A 527 -21.12 -15.17 -10.80
C ARG A 527 -21.72 -16.46 -11.37
N ARG A 528 -21.84 -16.54 -12.69
CA ARG A 528 -22.32 -17.76 -13.37
C ARG A 528 -21.51 -19.01 -13.04
N SER A 529 -20.19 -18.93 -12.94
CA SER A 529 -19.34 -20.07 -12.56
C SER A 529 -18.40 -19.67 -11.44
N GLY A 530 -18.00 -20.64 -10.63
CA GLY A 530 -17.03 -20.38 -9.60
C GLY A 530 -16.36 -21.57 -8.93
N GLN A 531 -15.66 -21.30 -7.83
CA GLN A 531 -14.97 -22.33 -7.06
C GLN A 531 -14.97 -22.02 -5.57
N VAL A 532 -15.37 -22.99 -4.76
CA VAL A 532 -15.35 -22.94 -3.30
C VAL A 532 -14.37 -23.97 -2.73
N ILE A 533 -13.81 -23.68 -1.56
CA ILE A 533 -13.01 -24.62 -0.77
C ILE A 533 -13.87 -24.95 0.45
N LEU A 534 -14.11 -26.23 0.69
CA LEU A 534 -14.92 -26.73 1.79
C LEU A 534 -14.04 -27.51 2.76
N ALA A 535 -14.27 -27.35 4.06
CA ALA A 535 -13.62 -28.20 5.06
C ALA A 535 -14.20 -29.62 4.98
N CYS A 536 -13.33 -30.62 5.12
CA CYS A 536 -13.73 -32.01 5.19
C CYS A 536 -13.94 -32.42 6.65
N SER A 537 -15.14 -32.91 6.96
CA SER A 537 -15.43 -33.52 8.27
C SER A 537 -14.61 -34.80 8.49
N GLU A 538 -14.51 -35.25 9.74
CA GLU A 538 -13.88 -36.53 10.11
C GLU A 538 -14.50 -37.73 9.37
N ALA A 539 -15.79 -37.63 9.01
CA ALA A 539 -16.50 -38.61 8.21
C ALA A 539 -16.04 -38.65 6.73
N GLY A 540 -15.08 -37.82 6.33
CA GLY A 540 -14.59 -37.71 4.95
C GLY A 540 -15.63 -37.09 4.01
N LYS A 541 -16.51 -36.23 4.53
CA LYS A 541 -17.51 -35.50 3.75
C LYS A 541 -17.36 -34.00 3.92
N ALA A 542 -17.60 -33.26 2.85
CA ALA A 542 -17.71 -31.80 2.88
C ALA A 542 -19.15 -31.38 2.56
N THR A 543 -19.67 -30.39 3.26
CA THR A 543 -21.03 -29.86 3.05
C THR A 543 -20.95 -28.53 2.32
N LEU A 544 -21.54 -28.46 1.12
CA LEU A 544 -21.78 -27.21 0.43
C LEU A 544 -23.17 -26.69 0.78
N ALA A 545 -23.25 -25.69 1.65
CA ALA A 545 -24.50 -24.98 1.94
C ALA A 545 -24.69 -23.81 0.95
N PHE A 546 -25.82 -23.77 0.25
CA PHE A 546 -26.08 -22.73 -0.73
C PHE A 546 -27.57 -22.47 -0.96
N ARG A 547 -27.86 -21.38 -1.68
CA ARG A 547 -29.18 -21.06 -2.22
C ARG A 547 -29.00 -20.49 -3.62
N ILE A 548 -29.91 -20.82 -4.53
CA ILE A 548 -30.01 -20.18 -5.84
C ILE A 548 -31.21 -19.27 -5.80
N LEU A 549 -31.00 -17.99 -6.09
CA LEU A 549 -32.05 -17.00 -6.24
C LEU A 549 -32.06 -16.60 -7.72
N HIS A 550 -33.24 -16.57 -8.35
CA HIS A 550 -33.43 -16.07 -9.71
C HIS A 550 -34.90 -15.60 -9.84
N PRO A 551 -35.19 -14.45 -10.48
CA PRO A 551 -36.53 -13.87 -10.50
C PRO A 551 -37.61 -14.73 -11.18
N ASP A 552 -37.23 -15.62 -12.09
CA ASP A 552 -38.13 -16.50 -12.85
C ASP A 552 -37.86 -17.99 -12.57
N LEU A 553 -37.36 -18.32 -11.37
CA LEU A 553 -37.00 -19.69 -11.00
C LEU A 553 -38.20 -20.66 -11.11
N ASP A 554 -39.41 -20.16 -10.87
CA ASP A 554 -40.66 -20.93 -10.99
C ASP A 554 -41.00 -21.29 -12.45
N ALA A 555 -40.52 -20.50 -13.42
CA ALA A 555 -40.78 -20.71 -14.84
C ALA A 555 -39.65 -21.47 -15.55
N ARG A 556 -38.40 -21.30 -15.09
CA ARG A 556 -37.21 -21.89 -15.71
C ARG A 556 -36.24 -22.38 -14.63
N ALA A 557 -35.86 -23.65 -14.69
CA ALA A 557 -34.84 -24.17 -13.78
C ALA A 557 -33.48 -23.48 -13.99
N VAL A 558 -32.70 -23.39 -12.92
CA VAL A 558 -31.26 -23.13 -13.03
C VAL A 558 -30.54 -24.45 -12.82
N GLU A 559 -29.70 -24.82 -13.77
CA GLU A 559 -28.87 -26.03 -13.70
C GLU A 559 -27.56 -25.65 -13.04
N LEU A 560 -27.19 -26.35 -11.97
CA LEU A 560 -25.92 -26.23 -11.27
C LEU A 560 -25.09 -27.46 -11.56
N LYS A 561 -23.99 -27.28 -12.27
CA LYS A 561 -22.94 -28.28 -12.47
C LYS A 561 -21.87 -28.08 -11.41
N LEU A 562 -21.42 -29.16 -10.80
CA LEU A 562 -20.41 -29.18 -9.75
C LEU A 562 -19.33 -30.18 -10.12
N TRP A 563 -18.07 -29.81 -9.95
CA TRP A 563 -16.93 -30.68 -10.15
C TRP A 563 -16.07 -30.73 -8.89
N SER A 564 -15.82 -31.93 -8.38
CA SER A 564 -14.84 -32.17 -7.33
C SER A 564 -13.86 -33.26 -7.78
N ALA A 565 -12.68 -33.30 -7.16
CA ALA A 565 -11.66 -34.31 -7.49
C ALA A 565 -12.14 -35.75 -7.26
N TYR A 566 -13.15 -35.95 -6.40
CA TYR A 566 -13.60 -37.28 -5.96
C TYR A 566 -15.00 -37.67 -6.43
N ASP A 567 -15.88 -36.70 -6.67
CA ASP A 567 -17.26 -36.96 -7.10
C ASP A 567 -17.46 -36.85 -8.62
N GLY A 568 -16.48 -36.34 -9.37
CA GLY A 568 -16.66 -36.02 -10.79
C GLY A 568 -17.66 -34.89 -11.01
N GLU A 569 -18.34 -34.90 -12.16
CA GLU A 569 -19.41 -33.94 -12.48
C GLU A 569 -20.73 -34.37 -11.84
N LYS A 570 -21.30 -33.51 -10.99
CA LYS A 570 -22.68 -33.62 -10.47
C LYS A 570 -23.51 -32.50 -11.06
N VAL A 571 -24.60 -32.85 -11.74
CA VAL A 571 -25.56 -31.89 -12.28
C VAL A 571 -26.82 -31.90 -11.44
N VAL A 572 -27.23 -30.74 -10.93
CA VAL A 572 -28.45 -30.60 -10.13
C VAL A 572 -29.32 -29.48 -10.69
N ASN A 573 -30.59 -29.77 -10.90
CA ASN A 573 -31.58 -28.83 -11.43
C ASN A 573 -32.41 -28.23 -10.29
N TYR A 574 -32.45 -26.90 -10.20
CA TYR A 574 -33.17 -26.20 -9.14
C TYR A 574 -34.37 -25.41 -9.67
N LEU A 575 -35.52 -25.65 -9.03
CA LEU A 575 -36.80 -25.00 -9.33
C LEU A 575 -37.33 -24.13 -8.18
N ARG A 576 -36.70 -24.14 -7.00
CA ARG A 576 -37.20 -23.42 -5.81
C ARG A 576 -36.09 -22.71 -5.04
N PRO A 577 -36.35 -21.48 -4.53
CA PRO A 577 -35.39 -20.72 -3.73
C PRO A 577 -35.40 -21.25 -2.30
N ALA A 578 -34.72 -22.37 -2.07
CA ALA A 578 -34.54 -22.95 -0.74
C ALA A 578 -33.05 -23.06 -0.41
N ASN A 579 -32.72 -23.02 0.88
CA ASN A 579 -31.40 -23.46 1.33
C ASN A 579 -31.24 -24.94 0.98
N GLN A 580 -30.11 -25.26 0.40
CA GLN A 580 -29.73 -26.60 -0.03
C GLN A 580 -28.39 -26.93 0.59
N GLU A 581 -28.23 -28.18 0.99
CA GLU A 581 -26.97 -28.71 1.45
C GLU A 581 -26.61 -29.88 0.54
N LEU A 582 -25.43 -29.81 -0.08
CA LEU A 582 -24.91 -30.91 -0.87
C LEU A 582 -23.73 -31.53 -0.16
N LEU A 583 -23.83 -32.84 0.13
CA LEU A 583 -22.75 -33.63 0.66
C LEU A 583 -21.84 -34.11 -0.48
N LEU A 584 -20.56 -33.78 -0.36
CA LEU A 584 -19.51 -34.12 -1.31
C LEU A 584 -18.49 -35.03 -0.63
N SER A 585 -17.98 -36.00 -1.37
CA SER A 585 -16.97 -36.93 -0.86
C SER A 585 -15.60 -36.26 -0.83
N CYS A 586 -14.89 -36.39 0.29
CA CYS A 586 -13.48 -36.04 0.42
C CYS A 586 -12.55 -37.25 0.23
N ARG A 587 -13.10 -38.40 -0.15
CA ARG A 587 -12.35 -39.65 -0.39
C ARG A 587 -12.57 -40.13 -1.82
N PRO A 588 -11.52 -40.63 -2.49
CA PRO A 588 -11.69 -41.25 -3.80
C PRO A 588 -12.62 -42.47 -3.69
N ASN A 589 -13.50 -42.65 -4.67
CA ASN A 589 -14.41 -43.82 -4.75
C ASN A 589 -13.69 -45.15 -5.08
N VAL A 590 -12.36 -45.15 -5.14
CA VAL A 590 -11.58 -46.35 -5.41
C VAL A 590 -11.12 -46.92 -4.08
N GLU A 591 -11.34 -48.22 -3.90
CA GLU A 591 -11.00 -49.05 -2.73
C GLU A 591 -9.48 -49.22 -2.57
N ILE A 592 -8.73 -48.11 -2.64
CA ILE A 592 -7.30 -48.06 -2.40
C ILE A 592 -7.13 -47.71 -0.93
N ASP A 593 -6.43 -48.58 -0.21
CA ASP A 593 -6.18 -48.49 1.21
C ASP A 593 -5.24 -47.32 1.52
N PHE A 594 -5.80 -46.11 1.58
CA PHE A 594 -5.10 -44.90 2.01
C PHE A 594 -5.20 -44.75 3.53
N GLU A 595 -4.70 -45.75 4.27
CA GLU A 595 -4.55 -45.62 5.73
C GLU A 595 -3.59 -44.45 6.04
N GLY A 596 -4.15 -43.37 6.60
CA GLY A 596 -3.37 -42.27 7.19
C GLY A 596 -3.39 -40.92 6.46
N MET A 597 -3.92 -40.80 5.24
CA MET A 597 -4.07 -39.49 4.57
C MET A 597 -5.48 -38.92 4.75
N GLN A 598 -5.65 -38.02 5.72
CA GLN A 598 -6.86 -37.23 5.85
C GLN A 598 -6.79 -35.98 4.97
N VAL A 599 -7.68 -35.90 3.99
CA VAL A 599 -7.89 -34.69 3.20
C VAL A 599 -8.62 -33.68 4.09
N GLN A 600 -7.98 -32.55 4.39
CA GLN A 600 -8.56 -31.51 5.26
C GLN A 600 -9.55 -30.60 4.52
N SER A 601 -9.40 -30.46 3.20
CA SER A 601 -10.25 -29.57 2.41
C SER A 601 -10.55 -30.12 1.01
N LEU A 602 -11.75 -29.83 0.51
CA LEU A 602 -12.23 -30.19 -0.82
C LEU A 602 -12.43 -28.96 -1.67
N ARG A 603 -11.76 -28.92 -2.83
CA ARG A 603 -11.94 -27.90 -3.85
C ARG A 603 -13.11 -28.30 -4.77
N VAL A 604 -14.13 -27.45 -4.84
CA VAL A 604 -15.35 -27.69 -5.63
C VAL A 604 -15.51 -26.56 -6.64
N GLN A 605 -15.50 -26.89 -7.92
CA GLN A 605 -15.83 -25.96 -9.00
C GLN A 605 -17.32 -26.07 -9.30
N PHE A 606 -17.93 -24.98 -9.77
CA PHE A 606 -19.31 -24.99 -10.18
C PHE A 606 -19.59 -24.10 -11.38
N GLU A 607 -20.65 -24.41 -12.12
CA GLU A 607 -21.17 -23.61 -13.22
C GLU A 607 -22.70 -23.65 -13.19
N LEU A 608 -23.30 -22.48 -13.33
CA LEU A 608 -24.73 -22.31 -13.49
C LEU A 608 -25.06 -22.16 -14.96
N SER A 609 -26.19 -22.71 -15.40
CA SER A 609 -26.69 -22.45 -16.76
C SER A 609 -27.00 -20.97 -16.99
N ARG A 610 -27.38 -20.24 -15.93
CA ARG A 610 -27.69 -18.81 -15.96
C ARG A 610 -27.46 -18.13 -14.61
N ALA A 611 -27.09 -16.85 -14.67
CA ALA A 611 -27.03 -15.92 -13.55
C ALA A 611 -28.00 -14.77 -13.83
N TRP A 612 -28.38 -14.00 -12.82
CA TRP A 612 -29.28 -12.85 -12.96
C TRP A 612 -28.64 -11.59 -12.39
N SER A 613 -29.17 -10.43 -12.74
CA SER A 613 -28.75 -9.16 -12.14
C SER A 613 -29.98 -8.48 -11.53
N PRO A 614 -29.93 -8.09 -10.24
CA PRO A 614 -31.03 -7.35 -9.61
C PRO A 614 -31.37 -6.07 -10.36
N LEU A 615 -30.36 -5.33 -10.80
CA LEU A 615 -30.52 -4.13 -11.62
C LEU A 615 -31.27 -4.40 -12.93
N ASN A 616 -30.81 -5.39 -13.71
CA ASN A 616 -31.45 -5.73 -14.99
C ASN A 616 -32.86 -6.33 -14.83
N SER A 617 -33.17 -6.84 -13.65
CA SER A 617 -34.48 -7.42 -13.32
C SER A 617 -35.44 -6.41 -12.69
N GLY A 618 -35.00 -5.17 -12.44
CA GLY A 618 -35.79 -4.13 -11.77
C GLY A 618 -36.07 -4.41 -10.29
N LEU A 619 -35.31 -5.32 -9.66
CA LEU A 619 -35.51 -5.75 -8.27
C LEU A 619 -34.55 -5.07 -7.28
N GLY A 620 -33.64 -4.22 -7.74
CA GLY A 620 -32.71 -3.49 -6.89
C GLY A 620 -31.73 -2.65 -7.69
N GLN A 621 -30.83 -1.96 -6.99
CA GLN A 621 -29.76 -1.18 -7.60
C GLN A 621 -28.44 -1.95 -7.74
N ASP A 622 -28.41 -3.22 -7.30
CA ASP A 622 -27.21 -4.05 -7.36
C ASP A 622 -26.90 -4.47 -8.82
N PRO A 623 -25.76 -3.99 -9.39
CA PRO A 623 -25.41 -4.25 -10.78
C PRO A 623 -24.76 -5.62 -11.00
N ARG A 624 -24.48 -6.39 -9.93
CA ARG A 624 -23.75 -7.66 -10.03
C ARG A 624 -24.58 -8.73 -10.77
N GLN A 625 -23.89 -9.68 -11.38
CA GLN A 625 -24.50 -10.90 -11.91
C GLN A 625 -24.44 -12.00 -10.85
N LEU A 626 -25.52 -12.16 -10.12
CA LEU A 626 -25.67 -13.08 -9.00
C LEU A 626 -26.07 -14.49 -9.50
N GLY A 627 -25.33 -15.49 -9.05
CA GLY A 627 -25.59 -16.90 -9.27
C GLY A 627 -25.98 -17.60 -7.97
N LEU A 628 -25.03 -18.36 -7.42
CA LEU A 628 -25.11 -19.14 -6.21
C LEU A 628 -24.83 -18.26 -4.99
N GLN A 629 -25.74 -18.22 -4.03
CA GLN A 629 -25.47 -17.70 -2.70
C GLN A 629 -24.87 -18.83 -1.87
N VAL A 630 -23.57 -18.79 -1.59
CA VAL A 630 -22.86 -19.81 -0.80
C VAL A 630 -22.85 -19.38 0.66
N PHE A 631 -23.35 -20.22 1.56
CA PHE A 631 -23.34 -19.99 3.01
C PHE A 631 -22.20 -20.75 3.65
N GLN A 632 -21.73 -20.22 4.78
CA GLN A 632 -20.82 -20.91 5.67
C GLN A 632 -21.44 -20.93 7.07
N GLN A 633 -21.55 -22.10 7.71
CA GLN A 633 -22.26 -22.23 8.98
C GLN A 633 -21.44 -21.64 10.15
N PRO A 634 -22.07 -20.90 11.09
CA PRO A 634 -21.40 -20.27 12.23
C PRO A 634 -20.71 -21.21 13.22
N SER A 635 -21.09 -22.50 13.28
CA SER A 635 -20.41 -23.47 14.14
C SER A 635 -18.97 -23.78 13.71
N GLU A 636 -18.57 -23.28 12.53
CA GLU A 636 -17.20 -23.31 12.03
C GLU A 636 -16.48 -21.95 12.21
N ILE A 637 -17.15 -20.94 12.81
CA ILE A 637 -16.69 -19.54 12.91
C ILE A 637 -16.21 -19.16 14.34
N ASN A 638 -16.45 -20.02 15.34
CA ASN A 638 -16.10 -19.77 16.74
C ASN A 638 -14.84 -20.48 17.21
#